data_AF-A0A4R4PL74-F1
#
_entry.id   AF-A0A4R4PL74-F1
#
_cell.length_a   1.000
_cell.length_b   1.000
_cell.length_c   1.000
_cell.angle_alpha   90.00
_cell.angle_beta   90.00
_cell.angle_gamma   90.00
#
_symmetry.space_group_name_H-M   'P 1'
#
loop_
_entity.id
_entity.type
_entity.pdbx_description
1 polymer ?
#
loop_
_entity_poly.entity_id
_entity_poly.type
_entity_poly.pdbx_seq_one_letter_code
_entity_poly.pdbx_strand_id
1 'polypeptide(L)'
;MRRFLCRTLFAATAVLLVGAGTANAQPTDLLAKVVVIGVPGLTWHDVQVSPELTALVDQSHVGSITVKTAGPNTCPLDGWLTISAGTRAWGSVLGQSCAELPAVTDGKVADWQTYIDRQAEHHTGAPLGRLGASRERVCGFGPGAAIAVAKTDGSVSNWSPTFDAAKLASNACGDAFIDAGALPPREGREEARRRVAELVAQARAADGWVLLVGVGQELANAHQQPLVAMQLPPDNGPRWLTSDSTRRPGLIQLTDITATVLRGEAKPIDPAGDAQAGPLDGNEIHFDGDRHTDAAAVIEERLDTNQRFEQPRPMLVAVSMTILVAELLALAWFWFTRSPRARRTFTFTLLTQGGFFIAVFLSTATVWWRWPSPGFSLYCVVLGISALFAVLTQVFLKRYAFLGIALAAYAILLVDGVLGTPLQFGSMFTDGPVIGGRFYGFGNSTFATLAVAALVVAGWVAQKLIDKSRVQAALAVLAIGGAAIVVDGRPGWGTDFGGIIALTPAVLLMAWLTWRGSITLRALIGVGVAGVLAVTAVAFLDYLRPADQRSHFGTFFARLLDGDVSDVLIRKLQMAVAFFNGPAGWAMLVAVVLAMLATVLPARVPFPAYRSFYTSLPMIRPTLLALSTCGLVGMLLNDAGVALPAIMTGFAVPLLVAHLVAPGQPSTVSPESHLVQESKSVD
;
A
#
# COMPACT_ATOMS: atom_id res chain seq x y z
N MET A 1 -16.67 -26.41 33.24
CA MET A 1 -16.14 -26.43 31.86
C MET A 1 -15.99 -25.05 31.21
N ARG A 2 -16.97 -24.14 31.27
CA ARG A 2 -16.91 -22.81 30.61
C ARG A 2 -15.84 -21.82 31.10
N ARG A 3 -15.29 -22.00 32.31
CA ARG A 3 -14.23 -21.15 32.89
C ARG A 3 -12.81 -21.70 32.71
N PHE A 4 -12.68 -22.96 32.31
CA PHE A 4 -11.37 -23.58 32.02
C PHE A 4 -10.94 -23.31 30.56
N LEU A 5 -11.90 -23.26 29.63
CA LEU A 5 -11.65 -22.93 28.21
C LEU A 5 -11.12 -21.49 28.01
N CYS A 6 -11.56 -20.52 28.82
CA CYS A 6 -11.07 -19.13 28.73
C CYS A 6 -9.64 -18.94 29.29
N ARG A 7 -9.17 -19.85 30.17
CA ARG A 7 -7.80 -19.79 30.70
C ARG A 7 -6.81 -20.55 29.82
N THR A 8 -7.24 -21.60 29.13
CA THR A 8 -6.40 -22.31 28.15
C THR A 8 -6.22 -21.52 26.84
N LEU A 9 -7.21 -20.71 26.42
CA LEU A 9 -7.05 -19.82 25.26
C LEU A 9 -6.09 -18.64 25.50
N PHE A 10 -6.00 -18.15 26.74
CA PHE A 10 -5.08 -17.07 27.12
C PHE A 10 -3.63 -17.57 27.33
N ALA A 11 -3.44 -18.84 27.68
CA ALA A 11 -2.11 -19.45 27.80
C ALA A 11 -1.54 -19.89 26.44
N ALA A 12 -2.38 -20.28 25.48
CA ALA A 12 -1.95 -20.63 24.12
C ALA A 12 -1.54 -19.40 23.27
N THR A 13 -2.00 -18.19 23.61
CA THR A 13 -1.60 -16.95 22.94
C THR A 13 -0.28 -16.36 23.43
N ALA A 14 0.26 -16.85 24.55
CA ALA A 14 1.52 -16.37 25.11
C ALA A 14 2.77 -17.11 24.59
N VAL A 15 2.61 -18.25 23.90
CA VAL A 15 3.74 -19.10 23.47
C VAL A 15 4.11 -18.93 21.98
N LEU A 16 3.33 -18.18 21.19
CA LEU A 16 3.61 -17.90 19.78
C LEU A 16 4.38 -16.57 19.53
N LEU A 17 4.92 -15.95 20.59
CA LEU A 17 5.47 -14.59 20.53
C LEU A 17 7.01 -14.48 20.47
N VAL A 18 7.73 -15.56 20.21
CA VAL A 18 9.19 -15.50 20.01
C VAL A 18 9.58 -16.33 18.80
N GLY A 19 9.43 -15.71 17.63
CA GLY A 19 10.02 -16.15 16.38
C GLY A 19 10.63 -14.95 15.67
N ALA A 20 11.48 -14.19 16.37
CA ALA A 20 12.41 -13.32 15.68
C ALA A 20 13.38 -14.24 14.96
N GLY A 21 13.20 -14.38 13.64
CA GLY A 21 14.20 -15.02 12.80
C GLY A 21 15.54 -14.35 13.10
N THR A 22 16.51 -15.15 13.50
CA THR A 22 17.89 -14.68 13.65
C THR A 22 18.37 -14.33 12.25
N ALA A 23 18.36 -13.04 11.92
CA ALA A 23 19.06 -12.55 10.74
C ALA A 23 20.50 -13.06 10.85
N ASN A 24 20.95 -13.83 9.86
CA ASN A 24 22.34 -14.23 9.81
C ASN A 24 23.17 -12.97 9.63
N ALA A 25 24.00 -12.65 10.62
CA ALA A 25 24.95 -11.56 10.52
C ALA A 25 25.82 -11.77 9.28
N GLN A 26 25.84 -10.78 8.39
CA GLN A 26 26.76 -10.76 7.25
C GLN A 26 28.20 -10.87 7.78
N PRO A 27 29.08 -11.68 7.18
CA PRO A 27 30.51 -11.59 7.46
C PRO A 27 30.98 -10.18 7.08
N THR A 28 31.50 -9.42 8.05
CA THR A 28 31.98 -8.04 7.85
C THR A 28 33.09 -7.93 6.80
N ASP A 29 33.83 -9.02 6.55
CA ASP A 29 34.90 -9.07 5.55
C ASP A 29 34.39 -9.01 4.10
N LEU A 30 33.17 -9.48 3.81
CA LEU A 30 32.65 -9.56 2.44
C LEU A 30 32.13 -8.22 1.91
N LEU A 31 31.78 -7.28 2.80
CA LEU A 31 31.49 -5.91 2.42
C LEU A 31 32.75 -5.03 2.34
N ALA A 32 33.97 -5.57 2.33
CA ALA A 32 35.18 -4.74 2.19
C ALA A 32 35.15 -3.86 0.92
N LYS A 33 34.56 -4.38 -0.16
CA LYS A 33 34.40 -3.70 -1.45
C LYS A 33 33.09 -4.07 -2.12
N VAL A 34 32.23 -3.08 -2.33
CA VAL A 34 30.92 -3.24 -2.99
C VAL A 34 31.01 -2.74 -4.43
N VAL A 35 30.63 -3.58 -5.39
CA VAL A 35 30.59 -3.27 -6.82
C VAL A 35 29.16 -3.39 -7.32
N VAL A 36 28.53 -2.27 -7.68
CA VAL A 36 27.16 -2.24 -8.20
C VAL A 36 27.18 -2.14 -9.71
N ILE A 37 26.60 -3.12 -10.40
CA ILE A 37 26.39 -3.10 -11.85
C ILE A 37 24.92 -2.77 -12.10
N GLY A 38 24.66 -1.55 -12.57
CA GLY A 38 23.33 -1.08 -12.91
C GLY A 38 22.99 -1.31 -14.37
N VAL A 39 21.85 -1.94 -14.63
CA VAL A 39 21.37 -2.26 -15.99
C VAL A 39 19.92 -1.80 -16.14
N PRO A 40 19.65 -0.62 -16.72
CA PRO A 40 18.28 -0.22 -16.99
C PRO A 40 17.57 -1.23 -17.91
N GLY A 41 16.35 -1.63 -17.54
CA GLY A 41 15.52 -2.55 -18.30
C GLY A 41 15.84 -4.04 -18.13
N LEU A 42 16.75 -4.44 -17.22
CA LEU A 42 17.06 -5.86 -17.00
C LEU A 42 15.92 -6.59 -16.28
N THR A 43 15.24 -7.47 -17.02
CA THR A 43 14.06 -8.20 -16.53
C THR A 43 14.37 -9.67 -16.23
N TRP A 44 13.50 -10.33 -15.46
CA TRP A 44 13.59 -11.79 -15.24
C TRP A 44 13.37 -12.61 -16.52
N HIS A 45 12.66 -12.05 -17.51
CA HIS A 45 12.55 -12.66 -18.83
C HIS A 45 13.90 -12.65 -19.57
N ASP A 46 14.67 -11.56 -19.46
CA ASP A 46 16.02 -11.48 -20.02
C ASP A 46 16.95 -12.54 -19.42
N VAL A 47 16.82 -12.80 -18.11
CA VAL A 47 17.56 -13.88 -17.43
C VAL A 47 17.14 -15.24 -17.99
N GLN A 48 15.84 -15.51 -18.09
CA GLN A 48 15.28 -16.78 -18.58
C GLN A 48 15.79 -17.15 -19.98
N VAL A 49 15.90 -16.18 -20.89
CA VAL A 49 16.26 -16.42 -22.29
C VAL A 49 17.77 -16.34 -22.56
N SER A 50 18.60 -16.00 -21.56
CA SER A 50 20.06 -15.96 -21.66
C SER A 50 20.69 -17.06 -20.80
N PRO A 51 21.37 -18.05 -21.42
CA PRO A 51 22.08 -19.08 -20.68
C PRO A 51 23.15 -18.51 -19.75
N GLU A 52 23.83 -17.44 -20.16
CA GLU A 52 24.89 -16.79 -19.41
C GLU A 52 24.35 -16.13 -18.13
N LEU A 53 23.21 -15.44 -18.23
CA LEU A 53 22.55 -14.84 -17.06
C LEU A 53 21.85 -15.88 -16.18
N THR A 54 21.27 -16.92 -16.78
CA THR A 54 20.68 -18.04 -16.03
C THR A 54 21.72 -18.74 -15.16
N ALA A 55 22.95 -18.93 -15.67
CA ALA A 55 24.05 -19.53 -14.91
C ALA A 55 24.47 -18.73 -13.67
N LEU A 56 24.18 -17.42 -13.63
CA LEU A 56 24.44 -16.57 -12.46
C LEU A 56 23.45 -16.82 -11.31
N VAL A 57 22.25 -17.34 -11.59
CA VAL A 57 21.20 -17.54 -10.59
C VAL A 57 21.66 -18.52 -9.51
N ASP A 58 22.20 -19.68 -9.90
CA ASP A 58 22.76 -20.67 -8.96
C ASP A 58 24.07 -20.23 -8.30
N GLN A 59 24.57 -19.05 -8.66
CA GLN A 59 25.79 -18.45 -8.12
C GLN A 59 25.50 -17.11 -7.44
N SER A 60 24.26 -16.87 -7.02
CA SER A 60 23.89 -15.58 -6.45
C SER A 60 22.88 -15.67 -5.32
N HIS A 61 22.93 -14.70 -4.41
CA HIS A 61 21.71 -14.35 -3.68
C HIS A 61 20.79 -13.59 -4.65
N VAL A 62 19.54 -14.01 -4.73
CA VAL A 62 18.59 -13.58 -5.76
C VAL A 62 17.46 -12.77 -5.15
N GLY A 63 17.03 -11.71 -5.82
CA GLY A 63 15.80 -11.00 -5.50
C GLY A 63 15.28 -10.22 -6.69
N SER A 64 14.14 -9.58 -6.50
CA SER A 64 13.70 -8.52 -7.39
C SER A 64 13.93 -7.16 -6.75
N ILE A 65 14.13 -6.14 -7.56
CA ILE A 65 14.28 -4.76 -7.11
C ILE A 65 13.11 -3.91 -7.59
N THR A 66 12.49 -3.17 -6.67
CA THR A 66 11.57 -2.09 -7.05
C THR A 66 12.37 -0.86 -7.45
N VAL A 67 12.06 -0.36 -8.64
CA VAL A 67 12.69 0.82 -9.22
C VAL A 67 11.87 2.09 -9.05
N LYS A 68 10.98 2.13 -8.05
CA LYS A 68 10.15 3.31 -7.80
C LYS A 68 11.00 4.51 -7.39
N THR A 69 10.90 5.57 -8.17
CA THR A 69 11.50 6.88 -7.94
C THR A 69 10.43 7.91 -7.56
N ALA A 70 10.83 9.15 -7.26
CA ALA A 70 9.90 10.21 -6.89
C ALA A 70 8.96 10.59 -8.04
N GLY A 71 9.49 10.61 -9.26
CA GLY A 71 8.73 10.90 -10.47
C GLY A 71 7.65 9.85 -10.80
N PRO A 72 6.71 10.16 -11.71
CA PRO A 72 5.74 9.18 -12.20
C PRO A 72 6.37 8.17 -13.17
N ASN A 73 7.49 8.53 -13.79
CA ASN A 73 8.33 7.63 -14.57
C ASN A 73 9.51 7.14 -13.72
N THR A 74 10.01 5.95 -14.08
CA THR A 74 11.15 5.29 -13.43
C THR A 74 12.30 5.16 -14.43
N CYS A 75 12.63 6.27 -15.11
CA CYS A 75 13.65 6.29 -16.17
C CYS A 75 15.06 6.03 -15.62
N PRO A 76 16.05 5.69 -16.47
CA PRO A 76 17.42 5.40 -16.03
C PRO A 76 18.03 6.54 -15.21
N LEU A 77 17.82 7.79 -15.65
CA LEU A 77 18.25 9.00 -14.93
C LEU A 77 17.65 9.07 -13.51
N ASP A 78 16.35 8.80 -13.36
CA ASP A 78 15.66 8.85 -12.06
C ASP A 78 16.24 7.81 -11.09
N GLY A 79 16.56 6.63 -11.62
CA GLY A 79 17.18 5.53 -10.88
C GLY A 79 18.55 5.89 -10.35
N TRP A 80 19.43 6.39 -11.22
CA TRP A 80 20.78 6.80 -10.84
C TRP A 80 20.78 8.00 -9.87
N LEU A 81 19.87 8.97 -10.05
CA LEU A 81 19.68 10.06 -9.08
C LEU A 81 19.20 9.55 -7.72
N THR A 82 18.31 8.55 -7.71
CA THR A 82 17.82 7.92 -6.47
C THR A 82 18.96 7.22 -5.73
N ILE A 83 19.86 6.53 -6.45
CA ILE A 83 21.08 5.93 -5.87
C ILE A 83 22.03 7.02 -5.35
N SER A 84 22.23 8.10 -6.11
CA SER A 84 23.07 9.24 -5.71
C SER A 84 22.59 9.88 -4.40
N ALA A 85 21.28 10.01 -4.24
CA ALA A 85 20.66 10.65 -3.08
C ALA A 85 20.47 9.73 -1.87
N GLY A 86 20.27 8.43 -2.09
CA GLY A 86 19.84 7.48 -1.05
C GLY A 86 18.40 7.71 -0.58
N THR A 87 17.64 8.50 -1.31
CA THR A 87 16.19 8.73 -1.18
C THR A 87 15.59 8.86 -2.56
N ARG A 88 14.27 8.68 -2.68
CA ARG A 88 13.59 8.75 -4.00
C ARG A 88 13.79 10.12 -4.66
N ALA A 89 14.47 10.14 -5.80
CA ALA A 89 14.79 11.34 -6.58
C ALA A 89 14.08 11.36 -7.94
N TRP A 90 14.08 12.53 -8.60
CA TRP A 90 13.37 12.73 -9.85
C TRP A 90 14.11 13.65 -10.83
N GLY A 91 14.48 13.12 -11.99
CA GLY A 91 15.16 13.86 -13.05
C GLY A 91 14.44 13.87 -14.40
N SER A 92 13.47 12.99 -14.66
CA SER A 92 12.75 12.91 -15.94
C SER A 92 11.67 13.99 -16.11
N VAL A 93 11.30 14.32 -17.35
CA VAL A 93 10.23 15.30 -17.62
C VAL A 93 8.89 14.57 -17.84
N LEU A 94 7.81 15.11 -17.26
CA LEU A 94 6.46 14.56 -17.39
C LEU A 94 6.02 14.51 -18.86
N GLY A 95 5.47 13.35 -19.28
CA GLY A 95 4.94 13.16 -20.63
C GLY A 95 5.99 12.98 -21.73
N GLN A 96 7.28 12.97 -21.39
CA GLN A 96 8.37 12.67 -22.32
C GLN A 96 8.87 11.23 -22.16
N SER A 97 9.44 10.68 -23.24
CA SER A 97 10.16 9.40 -23.17
C SER A 97 11.38 9.55 -22.27
N CYS A 98 11.91 8.42 -21.78
CA CYS A 98 13.16 8.43 -21.05
C CYS A 98 14.27 9.01 -21.94
N ALA A 99 14.85 10.13 -21.52
CA ALA A 99 15.95 10.78 -22.21
C ALA A 99 17.24 9.99 -22.01
N GLU A 100 18.22 10.23 -22.89
CA GLU A 100 19.59 9.76 -22.68
C GLU A 100 20.17 10.33 -21.39
N LEU A 101 21.14 9.61 -20.82
CA LEU A 101 21.83 10.05 -19.61
C LEU A 101 22.69 11.29 -19.93
N PRO A 102 22.76 12.28 -19.02
CA PRO A 102 23.55 13.48 -19.22
C PRO A 102 25.04 13.15 -19.44
N ALA A 103 25.69 13.91 -20.32
CA ALA A 103 27.12 13.82 -20.52
C ALA A 103 27.90 14.35 -19.31
N VAL A 104 29.15 13.91 -19.19
CA VAL A 104 30.11 14.48 -18.25
C VAL A 104 31.06 15.39 -19.02
N THR A 105 31.04 16.68 -18.71
CA THR A 105 31.87 17.71 -19.35
C THR A 105 32.76 18.35 -18.28
N ASP A 106 34.06 18.44 -18.54
CA ASP A 106 35.04 19.00 -17.60
C ASP A 106 34.97 18.41 -16.17
N GLY A 107 34.67 17.11 -16.07
CA GLY A 107 34.56 16.40 -14.79
C GLY A 107 33.27 16.71 -14.02
N LYS A 108 32.23 17.24 -14.67
CA LYS A 108 30.94 17.56 -14.05
C LYS A 108 29.78 17.00 -14.88
N VAL A 109 28.77 16.47 -14.19
CA VAL A 109 27.52 16.01 -14.82
C VAL A 109 26.76 17.22 -15.38
N ALA A 110 26.40 17.18 -16.66
CA ALA A 110 25.64 18.24 -17.31
C ALA A 110 24.27 18.46 -16.63
N ASP A 111 23.81 19.72 -16.62
CA ASP A 111 22.51 20.14 -16.10
C ASP A 111 22.22 19.77 -14.63
N TRP A 112 23.26 19.50 -13.83
CA TRP A 112 23.12 19.07 -12.44
C TRP A 112 22.23 19.99 -11.59
N GLN A 113 22.35 21.30 -11.79
CA GLN A 113 21.53 22.28 -11.06
C GLN A 113 20.03 22.11 -11.35
N THR A 114 19.66 21.81 -12.60
CA THR A 114 18.28 21.53 -12.97
C THR A 114 17.72 20.32 -12.22
N TYR A 115 18.55 19.30 -11.95
CA TYR A 115 18.12 18.16 -11.15
C TYR A 115 17.96 18.53 -9.67
N ILE A 116 18.83 19.37 -9.11
CA ILE A 116 18.67 19.89 -7.73
C ILE A 116 17.36 20.69 -7.63
N ASP A 117 17.13 21.62 -8.56
CA ASP A 117 15.94 22.47 -8.56
C ASP A 117 14.64 21.63 -8.62
N ARG A 118 14.63 20.55 -9.42
CA ARG A 118 13.52 19.58 -9.45
C ARG A 118 13.29 18.86 -8.13
N GLN A 119 14.33 18.64 -7.32
CA GLN A 119 14.15 18.04 -6.00
C GLN A 119 13.44 19.00 -5.04
N ALA A 120 13.71 20.30 -5.15
CA ALA A 120 13.01 21.33 -4.38
C ALA A 120 11.51 21.36 -4.71
N GLU A 121 11.15 21.10 -5.97
CA GLU A 121 9.75 20.99 -6.41
C GLU A 121 9.04 19.74 -5.84
N HIS A 122 9.77 18.67 -5.51
CA HIS A 122 9.19 17.39 -5.07
C HIS A 122 9.15 17.22 -3.53
N HIS A 123 8.17 16.45 -3.02
CA HIS A 123 7.94 16.28 -1.58
C HIS A 123 9.04 15.53 -0.82
N THR A 124 9.87 14.77 -1.53
CA THR A 124 10.96 13.98 -0.95
C THR A 124 12.22 14.81 -0.71
N GLY A 125 12.41 15.93 -1.42
CA GLY A 125 13.62 16.76 -1.30
C GLY A 125 14.88 15.90 -1.32
N ALA A 126 15.17 15.26 -2.44
CA ALA A 126 16.26 14.28 -2.51
C ALA A 126 17.64 14.98 -2.50
N PRO A 127 18.56 14.66 -1.59
CA PRO A 127 19.87 15.29 -1.52
C PRO A 127 20.83 14.65 -2.50
N LEU A 128 20.80 15.16 -3.72
CA LEU A 128 21.64 14.67 -4.81
C LEU A 128 23.13 14.78 -4.44
N GLY A 129 23.89 13.73 -4.77
CA GLY A 129 25.32 13.64 -4.50
C GLY A 129 25.68 13.25 -3.06
N ARG A 130 24.71 12.86 -2.22
CA ARG A 130 24.95 12.36 -0.87
C ARG A 130 25.92 11.18 -0.85
N LEU A 131 25.75 10.22 -1.76
CA LEU A 131 26.63 9.05 -1.88
C LEU A 131 28.08 9.47 -2.16
N GLY A 132 28.31 10.25 -3.21
CA GLY A 132 29.65 10.72 -3.60
C GLY A 132 30.31 11.65 -2.58
N ALA A 133 29.52 12.37 -1.77
CA ALA A 133 30.04 13.19 -0.67
C ALA A 133 30.37 12.38 0.59
N SER A 134 29.61 11.31 0.85
CA SER A 134 29.74 10.49 2.06
C SER A 134 30.83 9.44 1.95
N ARG A 135 31.02 8.87 0.76
CA ARG A 135 31.96 7.76 0.53
C ARG A 135 33.20 8.20 -0.21
N GLU A 136 34.36 8.05 0.42
CA GLU A 136 35.64 8.24 -0.24
C GLU A 136 36.01 7.02 -1.10
N ARG A 137 36.87 7.21 -2.12
CA ARG A 137 37.36 6.13 -3.00
C ARG A 137 36.26 5.34 -3.73
N VAL A 138 35.08 5.94 -3.95
CA VAL A 138 34.04 5.38 -4.82
C VAL A 138 34.36 5.67 -6.28
N CYS A 139 34.41 4.65 -7.12
CA CYS A 139 34.63 4.80 -8.56
C CYS A 139 33.31 4.75 -9.34
N GLY A 140 33.29 5.43 -10.48
CA GLY A 140 32.22 5.31 -11.47
C GLY A 140 32.75 4.89 -12.84
N PHE A 141 32.07 3.98 -13.51
CA PHE A 141 32.35 3.58 -14.89
C PHE A 141 31.10 3.76 -15.76
N GLY A 142 31.16 4.65 -16.75
CA GLY A 142 30.03 4.97 -17.62
C GLY A 142 29.13 6.13 -17.11
N PRO A 143 28.22 6.65 -17.94
CA PRO A 143 27.48 7.87 -17.67
C PRO A 143 26.51 7.75 -16.48
N GLY A 144 25.82 6.62 -16.32
CA GLY A 144 24.95 6.37 -15.16
C GLY A 144 25.71 6.34 -13.84
N ALA A 145 26.89 5.71 -13.84
CA ALA A 145 27.74 5.67 -12.68
C ALA A 145 28.29 7.07 -12.32
N ALA A 146 28.49 7.96 -13.29
CA ALA A 146 28.87 9.36 -13.03
C ALA A 146 27.81 10.06 -12.17
N ILE A 147 26.53 9.86 -12.47
CA ILE A 147 25.40 10.45 -11.73
C ILE A 147 25.36 9.89 -10.31
N ALA A 148 25.56 8.58 -10.14
CA ALA A 148 25.57 7.92 -8.83
C ALA A 148 26.67 8.49 -7.91
N VAL A 149 27.90 8.64 -8.44
CA VAL A 149 29.09 9.03 -7.66
C VAL A 149 29.37 10.54 -7.68
N ALA A 150 28.53 11.33 -8.34
CA ALA A 150 28.64 12.78 -8.33
C ALA A 150 28.58 13.33 -6.90
N LYS A 151 29.34 14.39 -6.64
CA LYS A 151 29.24 15.17 -5.41
C LYS A 151 28.03 16.11 -5.49
N THR A 152 27.78 16.83 -4.40
CA THR A 152 26.64 17.76 -4.28
C THR A 152 26.64 18.87 -5.35
N ASP A 153 27.82 19.26 -5.84
CA ASP A 153 27.99 20.25 -6.91
C ASP A 153 27.98 19.65 -8.33
N GLY A 154 27.76 18.33 -8.46
CA GLY A 154 27.76 17.58 -9.71
C GLY A 154 29.14 17.15 -10.20
N SER A 155 30.21 17.46 -9.47
CA SER A 155 31.58 17.06 -9.84
C SER A 155 31.81 15.57 -9.60
N VAL A 156 32.59 14.94 -10.49
CA VAL A 156 33.03 13.55 -10.38
C VAL A 156 34.56 13.50 -10.36
N SER A 157 35.13 12.74 -9.42
CA SER A 157 36.60 12.70 -9.21
C SER A 157 37.23 11.36 -9.60
N ASN A 158 36.57 10.23 -9.32
CA ASN A 158 37.07 8.89 -9.61
C ASN A 158 36.25 8.18 -10.70
N TRP A 159 35.96 8.89 -11.79
CA TRP A 159 35.13 8.39 -12.88
C TRP A 159 35.93 8.05 -14.14
N SER A 160 35.44 7.10 -14.94
CA SER A 160 35.92 6.79 -16.29
C SER A 160 34.72 6.61 -17.24
N PRO A 161 34.79 7.06 -18.51
CA PRO A 161 33.69 6.93 -19.46
C PRO A 161 33.37 5.48 -19.85
N THR A 162 34.34 4.59 -19.74
CA THR A 162 34.21 3.16 -20.03
C THR A 162 34.69 2.34 -18.85
N PHE A 163 34.24 1.08 -18.78
CA PHE A 163 34.72 0.12 -17.79
C PHE A 163 36.24 -0.13 -17.91
N ASP A 164 36.91 -0.21 -16.77
CA ASP A 164 38.35 -0.49 -16.66
C ASP A 164 38.58 -1.44 -15.47
N ALA A 165 38.89 -2.70 -15.79
CA ALA A 165 39.11 -3.75 -14.80
C ALA A 165 40.36 -3.52 -13.93
N ALA A 166 41.41 -2.90 -14.48
CA ALA A 166 42.63 -2.63 -13.72
C ALA A 166 42.40 -1.52 -12.69
N LYS A 167 41.68 -0.46 -13.08
CA LYS A 167 41.25 0.59 -12.14
C LYS A 167 40.30 0.03 -11.10
N LEU A 168 39.35 -0.82 -11.49
CA LEU A 168 38.47 -1.51 -10.55
C LEU A 168 39.29 -2.31 -9.54
N ALA A 169 40.25 -3.14 -9.96
CA ALA A 169 41.08 -3.95 -9.07
C ALA A 169 42.06 -3.14 -8.19
N SER A 170 42.31 -1.87 -8.52
CA SER A 170 43.24 -1.03 -7.78
C SER A 170 42.74 -0.66 -6.38
N ASN A 171 43.69 -0.38 -5.48
CA ASN A 171 43.37 0.17 -4.16
C ASN A 171 42.75 1.58 -4.26
N ALA A 172 42.87 2.32 -5.36
CA ALA A 172 42.18 3.60 -5.48
C ALA A 172 40.63 3.43 -5.47
N CYS A 173 40.15 2.23 -5.77
CA CYS A 173 38.75 1.88 -5.88
C CYS A 173 38.28 1.03 -4.71
N GLY A 174 37.74 1.69 -3.68
CA GLY A 174 37.18 1.04 -2.49
C GLY A 174 35.80 0.44 -2.76
N ASP A 175 34.90 1.20 -3.38
CA ASP A 175 33.59 0.76 -3.86
C ASP A 175 33.42 1.24 -5.31
N ALA A 176 32.54 0.62 -6.10
CA ALA A 176 32.37 0.97 -7.51
C ALA A 176 30.93 0.89 -8.00
N PHE A 177 30.58 1.81 -8.92
CA PHE A 177 29.37 1.76 -9.71
C PHE A 177 29.72 1.61 -11.19
N ILE A 178 29.06 0.68 -11.86
CA ILE A 178 29.25 0.37 -13.28
C ILE A 178 27.90 0.53 -13.97
N ASP A 179 27.83 1.42 -14.93
CA ASP A 179 26.71 1.52 -15.87
C ASP A 179 26.95 0.55 -17.02
N ALA A 180 26.17 -0.54 -17.07
CA ALA A 180 26.26 -1.51 -18.16
C ALA A 180 25.54 -1.06 -19.44
N GLY A 181 24.85 0.09 -19.39
CA GLY A 181 23.97 0.56 -20.45
C GLY A 181 22.56 -0.03 -20.36
N ALA A 182 21.58 0.70 -20.89
CA ALA A 182 20.20 0.25 -20.96
C ALA A 182 20.05 -0.92 -21.95
N LEU A 183 19.23 -1.92 -21.59
CA LEU A 183 18.86 -2.97 -22.55
C LEU A 183 18.05 -2.35 -23.69
N PRO A 184 18.44 -2.58 -24.96
CA PRO A 184 17.67 -2.06 -26.08
C PRO A 184 16.31 -2.77 -26.16
N PRO A 185 15.25 -2.09 -26.62
CA PRO A 185 13.90 -2.65 -26.60
C PRO A 185 13.69 -3.82 -27.56
N ARG A 186 14.49 -3.94 -28.63
CA ARG A 186 14.37 -5.02 -29.62
C ARG A 186 15.73 -5.48 -30.15
N GLU A 187 16.33 -4.68 -31.03
CA GLU A 187 17.56 -5.03 -31.73
C GLU A 187 18.79 -4.90 -30.83
N GLY A 188 19.71 -5.85 -30.88
CA GLY A 188 20.92 -5.86 -30.06
C GLY A 188 20.73 -6.30 -28.60
N ARG A 189 19.51 -6.70 -28.18
CA ARG A 189 19.23 -7.07 -26.78
C ARG A 189 19.99 -8.33 -26.35
N GLU A 190 20.20 -9.28 -27.26
CA GLU A 190 20.99 -10.49 -26.97
C GLU A 190 22.46 -10.16 -26.67
N GLU A 191 23.06 -9.30 -27.50
CA GLU A 191 24.45 -8.86 -27.33
C GLU A 191 24.62 -8.05 -26.04
N ALA A 192 23.64 -7.19 -25.71
CA ALA A 192 23.63 -6.46 -24.45
C ALA A 192 23.60 -7.41 -23.23
N ARG A 193 22.84 -8.51 -23.27
CA ARG A 193 22.82 -9.52 -22.20
C ARG A 193 24.18 -10.22 -22.03
N ARG A 194 24.84 -10.58 -23.14
CA ARG A 194 26.19 -11.16 -23.09
C ARG A 194 27.20 -10.20 -22.48
N ARG A 195 27.18 -8.94 -22.90
CA ARG A 195 28.03 -7.89 -22.34
C ARG A 195 27.81 -7.71 -20.83
N VAL A 196 26.57 -7.78 -20.36
CA VAL A 196 26.25 -7.74 -18.92
C VAL A 196 26.88 -8.94 -18.20
N ALA A 197 26.74 -10.15 -18.71
CA ALA A 197 27.35 -11.34 -18.12
C ALA A 197 28.89 -11.25 -18.07
N GLU A 198 29.52 -10.74 -19.13
CA GLU A 198 30.96 -10.50 -19.18
C GLU A 198 31.42 -9.46 -18.16
N LEU A 199 30.67 -8.37 -17.99
CA LEU A 199 30.96 -7.34 -16.97
C LEU A 199 30.89 -7.93 -15.56
N VAL A 200 29.89 -8.78 -15.28
CA VAL A 200 29.79 -9.49 -13.99
C VAL A 200 31.00 -10.38 -13.76
N ALA A 201 31.43 -11.15 -14.77
CA ALA A 201 32.60 -12.01 -14.66
C ALA A 201 33.89 -11.20 -14.38
N GLN A 202 34.07 -10.08 -15.07
CA GLN A 202 35.22 -9.18 -14.86
C GLN A 202 35.18 -8.50 -13.48
N ALA A 203 34.00 -8.07 -13.02
CA ALA A 203 33.84 -7.48 -11.70
C ALA A 203 34.13 -8.46 -10.57
N ARG A 204 33.68 -9.73 -10.70
CA ARG A 204 33.98 -10.80 -9.73
C ARG A 204 35.46 -11.09 -9.61
N ALA A 205 36.23 -10.95 -10.69
CA ALA A 205 37.68 -11.14 -10.66
C ALA A 205 38.42 -10.08 -9.82
N ALA A 206 37.77 -8.96 -9.47
CA ALA A 206 38.32 -7.90 -8.63
C ALA A 206 38.08 -8.12 -7.12
N ASP A 207 37.66 -9.32 -6.71
CA ASP A 207 37.47 -9.78 -5.32
C ASP A 207 36.58 -8.84 -4.49
N GLY A 208 35.35 -8.60 -4.96
CA GLY A 208 34.37 -7.75 -4.30
C GLY A 208 32.97 -8.35 -4.27
N TRP A 209 32.11 -7.77 -3.43
CA TRP A 209 30.69 -8.07 -3.37
C TRP A 209 30.00 -7.40 -4.55
N VAL A 210 29.63 -8.18 -5.57
CA VAL A 210 29.07 -7.69 -6.83
C VAL A 210 27.54 -7.74 -6.77
N LEU A 211 26.87 -6.61 -6.97
CA LEU A 211 25.43 -6.49 -7.05
C LEU A 211 25.00 -6.11 -8.47
N LEU A 212 24.46 -7.06 -9.22
CA LEU A 212 23.82 -6.85 -10.51
C LEU A 212 22.35 -6.46 -10.29
N VAL A 213 21.95 -5.26 -10.71
CA VAL A 213 20.61 -4.74 -10.46
C VAL A 213 20.02 -4.00 -11.65
N GLY A 214 18.71 -4.12 -11.83
CA GLY A 214 17.94 -3.20 -12.64
C GLY A 214 17.80 -1.84 -11.96
N VAL A 215 18.20 -0.75 -12.63
CA VAL A 215 18.21 0.60 -12.03
C VAL A 215 17.07 1.51 -12.51
N GLY A 216 16.32 1.10 -13.53
CA GLY A 216 15.20 1.87 -14.10
C GLY A 216 14.62 1.16 -15.32
N GLN A 217 13.52 1.66 -15.86
CA GLN A 217 12.86 1.13 -17.06
C GLN A 217 13.42 1.77 -18.33
N GLU A 218 13.45 1.04 -19.45
CA GLU A 218 13.95 1.56 -20.73
C GLU A 218 13.01 2.56 -21.42
N LEU A 219 11.69 2.45 -21.22
CA LEU A 219 10.69 3.38 -21.78
C LEU A 219 9.78 3.94 -20.68
N ALA A 220 9.19 5.11 -20.94
CA ALA A 220 8.11 5.60 -20.09
C ALA A 220 6.93 4.62 -20.16
N ASN A 221 6.45 4.14 -19.01
CA ASN A 221 5.37 3.15 -18.89
C ASN A 221 5.68 1.73 -19.44
N ALA A 222 6.96 1.35 -19.63
CA ALA A 222 7.44 0.12 -20.30
C ALA A 222 7.20 -1.22 -19.56
N HIS A 223 6.08 -1.39 -18.85
CA HIS A 223 5.85 -2.45 -17.86
C HIS A 223 6.36 -2.07 -16.47
N GLN A 224 5.41 -1.86 -15.57
CA GLN A 224 5.67 -1.53 -14.18
C GLN A 224 5.94 -2.84 -13.43
N GLN A 225 7.13 -3.43 -13.59
CA GLN A 225 7.49 -4.69 -12.93
C GLN A 225 8.74 -4.52 -12.05
N PRO A 226 8.90 -5.30 -10.97
CA PRO A 226 10.19 -5.44 -10.31
C PRO A 226 11.25 -5.99 -11.28
N LEU A 227 12.45 -5.42 -11.21
CA LEU A 227 13.59 -5.81 -12.05
C LEU A 227 14.49 -6.82 -11.33
N VAL A 228 15.52 -7.29 -12.02
CA VAL A 228 16.47 -8.28 -11.48
C VAL A 228 17.34 -7.67 -10.38
N ALA A 229 17.61 -8.44 -9.33
CA ALA A 229 18.69 -8.20 -8.38
C ALA A 229 19.43 -9.52 -8.09
N MET A 230 20.75 -9.53 -8.25
CA MET A 230 21.62 -10.67 -7.96
C MET A 230 22.88 -10.19 -7.28
N GLN A 231 23.22 -10.78 -6.13
CA GLN A 231 24.48 -10.56 -5.43
C GLN A 231 25.40 -11.75 -5.66
N LEU A 232 26.68 -11.51 -5.98
CA LEU A 232 27.70 -12.53 -6.24
C LEU A 232 29.05 -12.18 -5.59
N PRO A 233 29.87 -13.17 -5.20
CA PRO A 233 29.50 -14.57 -4.99
C PRO A 233 28.63 -14.73 -3.72
N PRO A 234 27.91 -15.84 -3.56
CA PRO A 234 27.08 -16.06 -2.39
C PRO A 234 27.93 -16.68 -1.27
N ASP A 235 28.07 -15.98 -0.15
CA ASP A 235 28.97 -16.36 0.95
C ASP A 235 28.67 -17.75 1.52
N ASN A 236 27.38 -18.07 1.63
CA ASN A 236 26.87 -19.29 2.27
C ASN A 236 25.83 -19.99 1.41
N GLY A 237 26.10 -20.04 0.10
CA GLY A 237 25.25 -20.64 -0.92
C GLY A 237 24.07 -19.74 -1.33
N PRO A 238 23.47 -19.96 -2.51
CA PRO A 238 22.43 -19.10 -3.07
C PRO A 238 21.18 -19.03 -2.17
N ARG A 239 20.66 -17.82 -1.92
CA ARG A 239 19.49 -17.53 -1.05
C ARG A 239 18.70 -16.33 -1.56
N TRP A 240 17.70 -15.87 -0.83
CA TRP A 240 16.93 -14.68 -1.21
C TRP A 240 17.57 -13.39 -0.67
N LEU A 241 17.71 -12.38 -1.53
CA LEU A 241 18.04 -11.00 -1.14
C LEU A 241 16.86 -10.37 -0.40
N THR A 242 17.13 -9.62 0.65
CA THR A 242 16.10 -8.93 1.43
C THR A 242 16.65 -7.66 2.09
N SER A 243 15.75 -6.81 2.57
CA SER A 243 16.06 -5.62 3.32
C SER A 243 14.93 -5.28 4.30
N ASP A 244 15.25 -4.58 5.38
CA ASP A 244 14.24 -4.12 6.36
C ASP A 244 13.26 -3.09 5.77
N SER A 245 13.62 -2.50 4.63
CA SER A 245 12.77 -1.59 3.88
C SER A 245 11.52 -2.29 3.33
N THR A 246 11.69 -3.48 2.75
CA THR A 246 10.57 -4.24 2.15
C THR A 246 10.00 -5.25 3.14
N ARG A 247 10.83 -5.77 4.06
CA ARG A 247 10.52 -6.88 4.99
C ARG A 247 10.00 -8.12 4.27
N ARG A 248 10.51 -8.34 3.05
CA ARG A 248 10.09 -9.43 2.18
C ARG A 248 11.35 -10.13 1.65
N PRO A 249 11.52 -11.44 1.92
CA PRO A 249 12.51 -12.23 1.23
C PRO A 249 12.30 -12.16 -0.28
N GLY A 250 13.38 -11.92 -1.02
CA GLY A 250 13.37 -11.85 -2.47
C GLY A 250 12.96 -10.51 -3.05
N LEU A 251 12.86 -9.45 -2.25
CA LEU A 251 12.50 -8.11 -2.71
C LEU A 251 13.33 -7.03 -2.00
N ILE A 252 13.96 -6.14 -2.76
CA ILE A 252 14.71 -4.97 -2.28
C ILE A 252 14.26 -3.70 -3.04
N GLN A 253 14.70 -2.51 -2.64
CA GLN A 253 14.44 -1.25 -3.34
C GLN A 253 15.73 -0.50 -3.71
N LEU A 254 15.65 0.43 -4.69
CA LEU A 254 16.81 1.22 -5.15
C LEU A 254 17.60 1.90 -4.02
N THR A 255 16.91 2.45 -3.02
CA THR A 255 17.53 3.17 -1.91
C THR A 255 18.32 2.25 -0.98
N ASP A 256 18.05 0.93 -0.99
CA ASP A 256 18.82 -0.06 -0.23
C ASP A 256 20.26 -0.19 -0.74
N ILE A 257 20.49 0.08 -2.03
CA ILE A 257 21.83 0.07 -2.64
C ILE A 257 22.71 1.11 -1.95
N THR A 258 22.22 2.34 -1.84
CA THR A 258 22.95 3.44 -1.20
C THR A 258 23.20 3.15 0.28
N ALA A 259 22.21 2.61 1.00
CA ALA A 259 22.39 2.21 2.38
C ALA A 259 23.48 1.14 2.56
N THR A 260 23.50 0.13 1.68
CA THR A 260 24.49 -0.95 1.67
C THR A 260 25.92 -0.45 1.40
N VAL A 261 26.07 0.52 0.48
CA VAL A 261 27.39 1.09 0.18
C VAL A 261 27.87 2.03 1.30
N LEU A 262 26.96 2.81 1.88
CA LEU A 262 27.30 3.77 2.93
C LEU A 262 27.50 3.14 4.31
N ARG A 263 26.90 1.98 4.61
CA ARG A 263 27.12 1.24 5.88
C ARG A 263 26.88 2.07 7.13
N GLY A 264 25.83 2.90 7.09
CA GLY A 264 25.50 3.85 8.16
C GLY A 264 26.33 5.16 8.18
N GLU A 265 27.29 5.34 7.28
CA GLU A 265 28.20 6.51 7.24
C GLU A 265 27.68 7.69 6.39
N ALA A 266 26.36 7.85 6.26
CA ALA A 266 25.77 8.91 5.44
C ALA A 266 26.00 10.30 6.06
N LYS A 267 26.62 11.21 5.30
CA LYS A 267 26.76 12.62 5.71
C LYS A 267 25.40 13.33 5.59
N PRO A 268 25.07 14.24 6.53
CA PRO A 268 23.92 15.10 6.39
C PRO A 268 24.18 16.11 5.26
N ILE A 269 23.45 15.97 4.16
CA ILE A 269 23.52 16.86 2.99
C ILE A 269 22.19 17.56 2.82
N ASP A 270 22.24 18.88 2.71
CA ASP A 270 21.09 19.71 2.41
C ASP A 270 20.56 19.38 1.00
N PRO A 271 19.28 18.99 0.88
CA PRO A 271 18.73 18.60 -0.39
C PRO A 271 18.49 19.73 -1.40
N ALA A 272 18.45 20.99 -0.94
CA ALA A 272 18.18 22.14 -1.83
C ALA A 272 18.65 23.53 -1.31
N GLY A 273 19.31 23.62 -0.15
CA GLY A 273 19.91 24.84 0.40
C GLY A 273 19.27 25.41 1.66
N ASP A 274 18.11 24.90 2.10
CA ASP A 274 17.37 25.42 3.26
C ASP A 274 16.83 24.34 4.22
N ALA A 275 17.08 23.03 4.00
CA ALA A 275 16.44 21.96 4.77
C ALA A 275 17.43 20.95 5.38
N GLN A 276 17.13 20.47 6.59
CA GLN A 276 17.93 19.45 7.24
C GLN A 276 17.73 18.08 6.56
N ALA A 277 18.84 17.44 6.21
CA ALA A 277 18.88 16.13 5.56
C ALA A 277 18.09 15.06 6.37
N GLY A 278 17.04 14.49 5.78
CA GLY A 278 16.39 13.30 6.35
C GLY A 278 17.31 12.06 6.31
N PRO A 279 17.02 11.01 7.09
CA PRO A 279 17.77 9.75 7.00
C PRO A 279 17.68 9.14 5.58
N LEU A 280 18.47 8.09 5.34
CA LEU A 280 18.31 7.29 4.11
C LEU A 280 16.92 6.63 4.10
N ASP A 281 16.30 6.53 2.92
CA ASP A 281 15.02 5.83 2.75
C ASP A 281 15.20 4.29 2.77
N GLY A 282 16.41 3.84 2.46
CA GLY A 282 16.76 2.42 2.34
C GLY A 282 17.45 1.84 3.57
N ASN A 283 17.59 0.52 3.58
CA ASN A 283 18.29 -0.25 4.59
C ASN A 283 19.34 -1.15 3.92
N GLU A 284 20.33 -1.59 4.68
CA GLU A 284 21.37 -2.49 4.18
C GLU A 284 20.75 -3.80 3.65
N ILE A 285 21.20 -4.20 2.46
CA ILE A 285 20.80 -5.44 1.81
C ILE A 285 21.46 -6.59 2.56
N HIS A 286 20.66 -7.58 2.91
CA HIS A 286 21.11 -8.83 3.47
C HIS A 286 20.42 -10.00 2.78
N PHE A 287 20.66 -11.22 3.25
CA PHE A 287 20.06 -12.43 2.69
C PHE A 287 19.35 -13.26 3.77
N ASP A 288 18.25 -13.89 3.38
CA ASP A 288 17.43 -14.74 4.25
C ASP A 288 16.79 -15.89 3.44
N GLY A 289 16.09 -16.78 4.13
CA GLY A 289 15.37 -17.92 3.56
C GLY A 289 16.27 -19.11 3.24
N ASP A 290 15.65 -20.18 2.75
CA ASP A 290 16.33 -21.43 2.42
C ASP A 290 17.28 -21.29 1.23
N ARG A 291 18.26 -22.20 1.16
CA ARG A 291 19.14 -22.27 -0.01
C ARG A 291 18.35 -22.72 -1.23
N HIS A 292 18.52 -22.03 -2.35
CA HIS A 292 18.00 -22.47 -3.64
C HIS A 292 19.12 -23.14 -4.45
N THR A 293 18.74 -24.11 -5.27
CA THR A 293 19.67 -24.96 -6.06
C THR A 293 19.16 -25.21 -7.49
N ASP A 294 18.09 -24.53 -7.89
CA ASP A 294 17.44 -24.70 -9.19
C ASP A 294 17.12 -23.32 -9.77
N ALA A 295 18.01 -22.86 -10.65
CA ALA A 295 17.85 -21.59 -11.35
C ALA A 295 16.51 -21.49 -12.09
N ALA A 296 16.01 -22.56 -12.69
CA ALA A 296 14.76 -22.53 -13.45
C ALA A 296 13.57 -22.26 -12.53
N ALA A 297 13.51 -22.96 -11.39
CA ALA A 297 12.46 -22.74 -10.39
C ALA A 297 12.52 -21.33 -9.79
N VAL A 298 13.72 -20.81 -9.54
CA VAL A 298 13.91 -19.43 -9.04
C VAL A 298 13.42 -18.41 -10.06
N ILE A 299 13.81 -18.54 -11.33
CA ILE A 299 13.37 -17.66 -12.41
C ILE A 299 11.84 -17.71 -12.57
N GLU A 300 11.25 -18.91 -12.56
CA GLU A 300 9.80 -19.09 -12.65
C GLU A 300 9.08 -18.40 -11.47
N GLU A 301 9.58 -18.55 -10.25
CA GLU A 301 9.02 -17.90 -9.06
C GLU A 301 9.06 -16.37 -9.16
N ARG A 302 10.11 -15.80 -9.77
CA ARG A 302 10.23 -14.36 -10.01
C ARG A 302 9.29 -13.85 -11.10
N LEU A 303 9.11 -14.60 -12.17
CA LEU A 303 8.14 -14.28 -13.23
C LEU A 303 6.70 -14.34 -12.70
N ASP A 304 6.37 -15.36 -11.90
CA ASP A 304 5.09 -15.48 -11.19
C ASP A 304 4.83 -14.28 -10.27
N THR A 305 5.87 -13.86 -9.55
CA THR A 305 5.81 -12.71 -8.64
C THR A 305 5.56 -11.40 -9.40
N ASN A 306 6.13 -11.24 -10.59
CA ASN A 306 5.87 -10.10 -11.46
C ASN A 306 4.40 -10.07 -11.92
N GLN A 307 3.85 -11.21 -12.38
CA GLN A 307 2.43 -11.32 -12.71
C GLN A 307 1.53 -10.95 -11.54
N ARG A 308 1.87 -11.40 -10.32
CA ARG A 308 1.16 -11.09 -9.09
C ARG A 308 1.08 -9.60 -8.78
N PHE A 309 2.01 -8.77 -9.27
CA PHE A 309 2.00 -7.32 -9.01
C PHE A 309 1.53 -6.46 -10.18
N GLU A 310 1.70 -6.93 -11.42
CA GLU A 310 1.33 -6.17 -12.61
C GLU A 310 -0.19 -6.19 -12.89
N GLN A 311 -0.81 -7.36 -12.77
CA GLN A 311 -2.21 -7.57 -13.17
C GLN A 311 -3.26 -6.93 -12.24
N PRO A 312 -3.06 -6.78 -10.91
CA PRO A 312 -4.13 -6.31 -10.03
C PRO A 312 -4.68 -4.93 -10.37
N ARG A 313 -3.85 -3.97 -10.80
CA ARG A 313 -4.30 -2.60 -11.11
C ARG A 313 -5.19 -2.50 -12.35
N PRO A 314 -4.80 -3.01 -13.54
CA PRO A 314 -5.69 -3.00 -14.70
C PRO A 314 -6.94 -3.85 -14.44
N MET A 315 -6.80 -4.99 -13.75
CA MET A 315 -7.95 -5.85 -13.44
C MET A 315 -8.89 -5.23 -12.41
N LEU A 316 -8.39 -4.44 -11.46
CA LEU A 316 -9.22 -3.65 -10.55
C LEU A 316 -10.16 -2.74 -11.32
N VAL A 317 -9.63 -2.00 -12.31
CA VAL A 317 -10.44 -1.12 -13.17
C VAL A 317 -11.43 -1.94 -14.00
N ALA A 318 -10.98 -3.01 -14.65
CA ALA A 318 -11.84 -3.86 -15.50
C ALA A 318 -12.99 -4.50 -14.71
N VAL A 319 -12.72 -5.07 -13.53
CA VAL A 319 -13.73 -5.65 -12.65
C VAL A 319 -14.70 -4.58 -12.14
N SER A 320 -14.18 -3.44 -11.66
CA SER A 320 -15.01 -2.34 -11.15
C SER A 320 -15.97 -1.83 -12.22
N MET A 321 -15.49 -1.65 -13.46
CA MET A 321 -16.32 -1.24 -14.59
C MET A 321 -17.35 -2.31 -14.98
N THR A 322 -16.97 -3.60 -14.92
CA THR A 322 -17.91 -4.71 -15.19
C THR A 322 -19.06 -4.71 -14.18
N ILE A 323 -18.74 -4.59 -12.89
CA ILE A 323 -19.74 -4.54 -11.81
C ILE A 323 -20.62 -3.31 -11.99
N LEU A 324 -20.04 -2.13 -12.23
CA LEU A 324 -20.79 -0.89 -12.45
C LEU A 324 -21.76 -1.01 -13.63
N VAL A 325 -21.31 -1.52 -14.78
CA VAL A 325 -22.18 -1.73 -15.95
C VAL A 325 -23.31 -2.69 -15.62
N ALA A 326 -23.03 -3.81 -14.94
CA ALA A 326 -24.04 -4.77 -14.52
C ALA A 326 -25.07 -4.14 -13.56
N GLU A 327 -24.63 -3.30 -12.62
CA GLU A 327 -25.50 -2.57 -11.71
C GLU A 327 -26.40 -1.57 -12.44
N LEU A 328 -25.86 -0.80 -13.38
CA LEU A 328 -26.63 0.18 -14.16
C LEU A 328 -27.67 -0.51 -15.05
N LEU A 329 -27.32 -1.62 -15.69
CA LEU A 329 -28.25 -2.43 -16.49
C LEU A 329 -29.35 -3.05 -15.61
N ALA A 330 -29.00 -3.61 -14.46
CA ALA A 330 -29.96 -4.18 -13.52
C ALA A 330 -30.88 -3.10 -12.91
N LEU A 331 -30.35 -1.91 -12.63
CA LEU A 331 -31.11 -0.74 -12.17
C LEU A 331 -32.11 -0.29 -13.24
N ALA A 332 -31.66 -0.14 -14.50
CA ALA A 332 -32.54 0.22 -15.61
C ALA A 332 -33.67 -0.81 -15.78
N TRP A 333 -33.33 -2.10 -15.78
CA TRP A 333 -34.32 -3.18 -15.87
C TRP A 333 -35.33 -3.15 -14.70
N PHE A 334 -34.85 -2.92 -13.48
CA PHE A 334 -35.69 -2.77 -12.30
C PHE A 334 -36.60 -1.54 -12.41
N TRP A 335 -36.07 -0.42 -12.91
CA TRP A 335 -36.82 0.84 -13.02
C TRP A 335 -37.97 0.74 -14.03
N PHE A 336 -37.75 0.10 -15.18
CA PHE A 336 -38.75 -0.07 -16.23
C PHE A 336 -39.76 -1.18 -15.93
N THR A 337 -39.33 -2.34 -15.43
CA THR A 337 -40.23 -3.48 -15.27
C THR A 337 -40.87 -3.57 -13.90
N ARG A 338 -40.24 -3.01 -12.87
CA ARG A 338 -40.66 -3.10 -11.45
C ARG A 338 -40.91 -4.54 -10.97
N SER A 339 -40.40 -5.54 -11.71
CA SER A 339 -40.73 -6.94 -11.47
C SER A 339 -39.95 -7.51 -10.27
N PRO A 340 -40.48 -8.54 -9.57
CA PRO A 340 -39.75 -9.20 -8.48
C PRO A 340 -38.40 -9.78 -8.92
N ARG A 341 -38.30 -10.25 -10.17
CA ARG A 341 -37.05 -10.77 -10.75
C ARG A 341 -36.03 -9.65 -10.95
N ALA A 342 -36.42 -8.56 -11.61
CA ALA A 342 -35.52 -7.42 -11.84
C ALA A 342 -35.01 -6.82 -10.51
N ARG A 343 -35.87 -6.73 -9.50
CA ARG A 343 -35.48 -6.30 -8.14
C ARG A 343 -34.45 -7.24 -7.51
N ARG A 344 -34.66 -8.57 -7.63
CA ARG A 344 -33.74 -9.58 -7.09
C ARG A 344 -32.38 -9.53 -7.79
N THR A 345 -32.37 -9.31 -9.11
CA THR A 345 -31.16 -9.12 -9.92
C THR A 345 -30.41 -7.85 -9.49
N PHE A 346 -31.11 -6.73 -9.34
CA PHE A 346 -30.47 -5.48 -8.87
C PHE A 346 -29.91 -5.61 -7.45
N THR A 347 -30.62 -6.30 -6.55
CA THR A 347 -30.09 -6.61 -5.21
C THR A 347 -28.84 -7.48 -5.30
N PHE A 348 -28.84 -8.47 -6.20
CA PHE A 348 -27.69 -9.36 -6.42
C PHE A 348 -26.46 -8.62 -6.92
N THR A 349 -26.60 -7.67 -7.87
CA THR A 349 -25.46 -6.89 -8.37
C THR A 349 -24.85 -6.00 -7.28
N LEU A 350 -25.68 -5.36 -6.45
CA LEU A 350 -25.21 -4.55 -5.31
C LEU A 350 -24.50 -5.41 -4.24
N LEU A 351 -25.00 -6.62 -3.97
CA LEU A 351 -24.33 -7.57 -3.08
C LEU A 351 -23.03 -8.12 -3.70
N THR A 352 -22.95 -8.20 -5.04
CA THR A 352 -21.74 -8.59 -5.75
C THR A 352 -20.67 -7.51 -5.57
N GLN A 353 -21.02 -6.22 -5.64
CA GLN A 353 -20.11 -5.15 -5.25
C GLN A 353 -19.67 -5.26 -3.78
N GLY A 354 -20.57 -5.63 -2.87
CA GLY A 354 -20.18 -5.94 -1.49
C GLY A 354 -19.18 -7.09 -1.39
N GLY A 355 -19.41 -8.18 -2.14
CA GLY A 355 -18.51 -9.33 -2.22
C GLY A 355 -17.15 -8.99 -2.82
N PHE A 356 -17.09 -8.02 -3.74
CA PHE A 356 -15.84 -7.54 -4.34
C PHE A 356 -14.84 -7.03 -3.31
N PHE A 357 -15.29 -6.31 -2.28
CA PHE A 357 -14.45 -5.85 -1.17
C PHE A 357 -13.82 -6.97 -0.33
N ILE A 358 -14.27 -8.22 -0.49
CA ILE A 358 -13.66 -9.42 0.09
C ILE A 358 -12.82 -10.15 -0.97
N ALA A 359 -13.35 -10.26 -2.19
CA ALA A 359 -12.73 -10.97 -3.30
C ALA A 359 -11.37 -10.40 -3.69
N VAL A 360 -11.16 -9.09 -3.59
CA VAL A 360 -9.86 -8.44 -3.86
C VAL A 360 -8.72 -9.01 -3.03
N PHE A 361 -8.99 -9.50 -1.82
CA PHE A 361 -8.02 -10.14 -0.94
C PHE A 361 -8.00 -11.65 -1.12
N LEU A 362 -9.17 -12.30 -1.08
CA LEU A 362 -9.27 -13.76 -1.18
C LEU A 362 -8.82 -14.31 -2.54
N SER A 363 -8.87 -13.51 -3.60
CA SER A 363 -8.32 -13.91 -4.90
C SER A 363 -6.86 -14.36 -4.78
N THR A 364 -6.06 -13.74 -3.91
CA THR A 364 -4.64 -14.13 -3.74
C THR A 364 -4.46 -15.57 -3.27
N ALA A 365 -5.44 -16.14 -2.56
CA ALA A 365 -5.42 -17.53 -2.10
C ALA A 365 -5.60 -18.55 -3.24
N THR A 366 -6.08 -18.13 -4.42
CA THR A 366 -6.24 -19.03 -5.58
C THR A 366 -4.96 -19.19 -6.40
N VAL A 367 -3.92 -18.40 -6.09
CA VAL A 367 -2.64 -18.41 -6.83
C VAL A 367 -2.87 -18.17 -8.34
N TRP A 368 -3.81 -17.27 -8.66
CA TRP A 368 -4.27 -16.97 -10.02
C TRP A 368 -3.13 -16.59 -10.98
N TRP A 369 -2.00 -16.11 -10.46
CA TRP A 369 -0.85 -15.72 -11.26
C TRP A 369 -0.15 -16.90 -11.94
N ARG A 370 -0.37 -18.14 -11.44
CA ARG A 370 0.13 -19.38 -12.07
C ARG A 370 -0.83 -19.98 -13.09
N TRP A 371 -2.02 -19.41 -13.24
CA TRP A 371 -3.03 -19.95 -14.15
C TRP A 371 -2.77 -19.46 -15.58
N PRO A 372 -3.25 -20.18 -16.61
CA PRO A 372 -3.22 -19.68 -17.97
C PRO A 372 -3.88 -18.30 -18.07
N SER A 373 -3.20 -17.36 -18.73
CA SER A 373 -3.63 -15.95 -18.81
C SER A 373 -3.90 -15.33 -17.42
N PRO A 374 -2.85 -14.97 -16.65
CA PRO A 374 -2.96 -14.47 -15.28
C PRO A 374 -3.98 -13.33 -15.10
N GLY A 375 -3.97 -12.33 -15.99
CA GLY A 375 -4.91 -11.21 -15.93
C GLY A 375 -6.37 -11.64 -16.08
N PHE A 376 -6.68 -12.47 -17.08
CA PHE A 376 -8.03 -12.99 -17.28
C PHE A 376 -8.46 -13.93 -16.14
N SER A 377 -7.55 -14.76 -15.63
CA SER A 377 -7.77 -15.62 -14.48
C SER A 377 -8.12 -14.79 -13.23
N LEU A 378 -7.38 -13.73 -12.94
CA LEU A 378 -7.67 -12.82 -11.84
C LEU A 378 -9.06 -12.16 -11.98
N TYR A 379 -9.39 -11.66 -13.18
CA TYR A 379 -10.69 -11.09 -13.49
C TYR A 379 -11.84 -12.06 -13.18
N CYS A 380 -11.73 -13.31 -13.67
CA CYS A 380 -12.73 -14.34 -13.44
C CYS A 380 -12.82 -14.77 -11.97
N VAL A 381 -11.69 -14.93 -11.28
CA VAL A 381 -11.64 -15.31 -9.86
C VAL A 381 -12.32 -14.24 -9.00
N VAL A 382 -12.02 -12.96 -9.21
CA VAL A 382 -12.61 -11.88 -8.42
C VAL A 382 -14.10 -11.79 -8.65
N LEU A 383 -14.57 -11.83 -9.91
CA LEU A 383 -16.01 -11.84 -10.20
C LEU A 383 -16.70 -13.08 -9.63
N GLY A 384 -16.07 -14.25 -9.73
CA GLY A 384 -16.58 -15.51 -9.22
C GLY A 384 -16.77 -15.49 -7.70
N ILE A 385 -15.74 -15.06 -6.95
CA ILE A 385 -15.83 -14.92 -5.48
C ILE A 385 -16.86 -13.85 -5.10
N SER A 386 -16.88 -12.71 -5.79
CA SER A 386 -17.84 -11.63 -5.55
C SER A 386 -19.29 -12.10 -5.70
N ALA A 387 -19.57 -12.79 -6.81
CA ALA A 387 -20.88 -13.37 -7.09
C ALA A 387 -21.23 -14.49 -6.10
N LEU A 388 -20.26 -15.32 -5.70
CA LEU A 388 -20.46 -16.36 -4.70
C LEU A 388 -20.91 -15.76 -3.35
N PHE A 389 -20.23 -14.72 -2.85
CA PHE A 389 -20.66 -14.02 -1.64
C PHE A 389 -22.07 -13.46 -1.77
N ALA A 390 -22.40 -12.87 -2.92
CA ALA A 390 -23.76 -12.38 -3.19
C ALA A 390 -24.80 -13.51 -3.16
N VAL A 391 -24.55 -14.65 -3.83
CA VAL A 391 -25.44 -15.82 -3.82
C VAL A 391 -25.63 -16.35 -2.40
N LEU A 392 -24.53 -16.64 -1.70
CA LEU A 392 -24.58 -17.24 -0.36
C LEU A 392 -25.35 -16.35 0.60
N THR A 393 -25.02 -15.06 0.64
CA THR A 393 -25.67 -14.11 1.56
C THR A 393 -27.14 -13.89 1.19
N GLN A 394 -27.47 -13.79 -0.09
CA GLN A 394 -28.84 -13.58 -0.54
C GLN A 394 -29.74 -14.81 -0.30
N VAL A 395 -29.20 -16.03 -0.46
CA VAL A 395 -29.94 -17.28 -0.26
C VAL A 395 -30.09 -17.61 1.23
N PHE A 396 -29.00 -17.57 2.00
CA PHE A 396 -28.98 -18.05 3.38
C PHE A 396 -29.29 -16.96 4.40
N LEU A 397 -28.78 -15.74 4.21
CA LEU A 397 -28.93 -14.64 5.18
C LEU A 397 -30.08 -13.70 4.83
N LYS A 398 -30.55 -13.70 3.58
CA LYS A 398 -31.71 -12.95 3.08
C LYS A 398 -31.63 -11.47 3.48
N ARG A 399 -32.47 -11.00 4.40
CA ARG A 399 -32.48 -9.61 4.89
C ARG A 399 -31.18 -9.18 5.59
N TYR A 400 -30.38 -10.14 6.07
CA TYR A 400 -29.09 -9.92 6.70
C TYR A 400 -27.91 -10.11 5.74
N ALA A 401 -28.15 -10.17 4.42
CA ALA A 401 -27.09 -10.41 3.45
C ALA A 401 -25.95 -9.37 3.55
N PHE A 402 -26.30 -8.09 3.64
CA PHE A 402 -25.34 -7.00 3.79
C PHE A 402 -24.46 -7.14 5.04
N LEU A 403 -25.06 -7.58 6.16
CA LEU A 403 -24.35 -7.80 7.41
C LEU A 403 -23.42 -9.02 7.31
N GLY A 404 -23.84 -10.07 6.61
CA GLY A 404 -22.98 -11.23 6.36
C GLY A 404 -21.70 -10.86 5.62
N ILE A 405 -21.81 -9.99 4.61
CA ILE A 405 -20.67 -9.46 3.86
C ILE A 405 -19.79 -8.59 4.78
N ALA A 406 -20.37 -7.64 5.51
CA ALA A 406 -19.61 -6.79 6.43
C ALA A 406 -18.90 -7.61 7.52
N LEU A 407 -19.55 -8.62 8.09
CA LEU A 407 -18.97 -9.51 9.09
C LEU A 407 -17.83 -10.36 8.50
N ALA A 408 -18.01 -10.89 7.29
CA ALA A 408 -16.97 -11.65 6.60
C ALA A 408 -15.74 -10.76 6.31
N ALA A 409 -15.94 -9.56 5.78
CA ALA A 409 -14.86 -8.59 5.56
C ALA A 409 -14.12 -8.27 6.87
N TYR A 410 -14.86 -7.99 7.95
CA TYR A 410 -14.28 -7.73 9.27
C TYR A 410 -13.44 -8.91 9.77
N ALA A 411 -14.00 -10.12 9.75
CA ALA A 411 -13.31 -11.30 10.27
C ALA A 411 -12.08 -11.67 9.44
N ILE A 412 -12.19 -11.65 8.10
CA ILE A 412 -11.08 -11.98 7.19
C ILE A 412 -9.94 -10.99 7.39
N LEU A 413 -10.23 -9.68 7.41
CA LEU A 413 -9.19 -8.66 7.57
C LEU A 413 -8.56 -8.68 8.96
N LEU A 414 -9.33 -8.95 10.03
CA LEU A 414 -8.72 -9.14 11.36
C LEU A 414 -7.75 -10.33 11.39
N VAL A 415 -8.16 -11.46 10.82
CA VAL A 415 -7.30 -12.66 10.76
C VAL A 415 -6.07 -12.38 9.90
N ASP A 416 -6.24 -11.77 8.72
CA ASP A 416 -5.16 -11.38 7.83
C ASP A 416 -4.14 -10.47 8.53
N GLY A 417 -4.61 -9.42 9.22
CA GLY A 417 -3.75 -8.51 9.97
C GLY A 417 -2.96 -9.19 11.08
N VAL A 418 -3.60 -10.06 11.87
CA VAL A 418 -2.92 -10.82 12.95
C VAL A 418 -1.87 -11.80 12.39
N LEU A 419 -2.10 -12.34 11.20
CA LEU A 419 -1.17 -13.25 10.50
C LEU A 419 -0.04 -12.53 9.74
N GLY A 420 0.08 -11.21 9.84
CA GLY A 420 1.13 -10.45 9.14
C GLY A 420 0.80 -10.15 7.67
N THR A 421 -0.49 -9.98 7.38
CA THR A 421 -1.05 -9.52 6.09
C THR A 421 -0.72 -10.35 4.84
N PRO A 422 -0.80 -11.70 4.89
CA PRO A 422 -0.52 -12.54 3.73
C PRO A 422 -1.43 -12.27 2.51
N LEU A 423 -2.70 -11.88 2.73
CA LEU A 423 -3.65 -11.60 1.65
C LEU A 423 -3.46 -10.22 1.02
N GLN A 424 -2.71 -9.32 1.65
CA GLN A 424 -2.45 -7.99 1.09
C GLN A 424 -1.47 -8.09 -0.09
N PHE A 425 -0.45 -8.93 0.04
CA PHE A 425 0.61 -9.02 -0.95
C PHE A 425 0.06 -9.47 -2.31
N GLY A 426 0.13 -8.60 -3.33
CA GLY A 426 -0.45 -8.88 -4.67
C GLY A 426 -1.98 -8.78 -4.76
N SER A 427 -2.66 -8.24 -3.75
CA SER A 427 -4.09 -7.92 -3.84
C SER A 427 -4.32 -6.67 -4.68
N MET A 428 -5.54 -6.52 -5.20
CA MET A 428 -5.94 -5.33 -5.96
C MET A 428 -5.95 -4.03 -5.15
N PHE A 429 -6.02 -4.12 -3.82
CA PHE A 429 -6.12 -2.97 -2.91
C PHE A 429 -4.78 -2.63 -2.24
N THR A 430 -3.71 -3.34 -2.58
CA THR A 430 -2.36 -3.03 -2.09
C THR A 430 -1.60 -2.20 -3.12
N ASP A 431 -0.98 -1.11 -2.66
CA ASP A 431 -0.05 -0.29 -3.43
C ASP A 431 1.30 -1.01 -3.58
N GLY A 432 1.27 -2.15 -4.25
CA GLY A 432 2.33 -3.17 -4.25
C GLY A 432 3.69 -2.71 -4.78
N PRO A 433 4.67 -3.63 -4.82
CA PRO A 433 6.09 -3.31 -5.09
C PRO A 433 6.36 -2.53 -6.37
N VAL A 434 5.46 -2.68 -7.34
CA VAL A 434 5.47 -1.97 -8.62
C VAL A 434 5.32 -0.46 -8.49
N ILE A 435 4.40 -0.02 -7.64
CA ILE A 435 4.15 1.40 -7.38
C ILE A 435 5.07 1.91 -6.26
N GLY A 436 5.66 0.99 -5.49
CA GLY A 436 6.50 1.30 -4.34
C GLY A 436 5.76 2.07 -3.25
N GLY A 437 4.44 1.89 -3.16
CA GLY A 437 3.61 2.57 -2.15
C GLY A 437 3.77 1.93 -0.78
N ARG A 438 3.56 0.60 -0.67
CA ARG A 438 3.70 -0.14 0.58
C ARG A 438 4.00 -1.63 0.33
N PHE A 439 4.96 -2.20 1.07
CA PHE A 439 5.40 -3.60 0.91
C PHE A 439 4.78 -4.59 1.92
N TYR A 440 4.24 -4.09 3.04
CA TYR A 440 3.66 -4.88 4.13
C TYR A 440 2.59 -4.08 4.88
N GLY A 441 1.79 -4.74 5.71
CA GLY A 441 0.69 -4.09 6.44
C GLY A 441 -0.53 -3.78 5.57
N PHE A 442 -1.46 -3.00 6.12
CA PHE A 442 -2.66 -2.53 5.44
C PHE A 442 -2.38 -1.25 4.68
N GLY A 443 -2.88 -1.16 3.44
CA GLY A 443 -2.97 0.10 2.71
C GLY A 443 -4.30 0.82 2.97
N ASN A 444 -4.42 2.05 2.47
CA ASN A 444 -5.59 2.91 2.71
C ASN A 444 -6.91 2.29 2.22
N SER A 445 -6.89 1.54 1.11
CA SER A 445 -8.07 0.83 0.59
C SER A 445 -8.51 -0.33 1.50
N THR A 446 -7.54 -1.05 2.08
CA THR A 446 -7.78 -2.12 3.05
C THR A 446 -8.34 -1.56 4.35
N PHE A 447 -7.72 -0.49 4.86
CA PHE A 447 -8.22 0.24 6.03
C PHE A 447 -9.67 0.71 5.82
N ALA A 448 -9.99 1.36 4.69
CA ALA A 448 -11.34 1.83 4.39
C ALA A 448 -12.37 0.67 4.43
N THR A 449 -11.98 -0.50 3.92
CA THR A 449 -12.80 -1.71 3.95
C THR A 449 -13.03 -2.22 5.38
N LEU A 450 -11.94 -2.34 6.17
CA LEU A 450 -11.99 -2.75 7.57
C LEU A 450 -12.81 -1.78 8.43
N ALA A 451 -12.65 -0.47 8.22
CA ALA A 451 -13.37 0.57 8.95
C ALA A 451 -14.89 0.47 8.74
N VAL A 452 -15.34 0.34 7.49
CA VAL A 452 -16.76 0.13 7.18
C VAL A 452 -17.27 -1.15 7.84
N ALA A 453 -16.55 -2.26 7.65
CA ALA A 453 -16.91 -3.55 8.20
C ALA A 453 -17.03 -3.53 9.73
N ALA A 454 -16.04 -2.95 10.42
CA ALA A 454 -16.00 -2.82 11.87
C ALA A 454 -17.15 -1.97 12.41
N LEU A 455 -17.40 -0.80 11.82
CA LEU A 455 -18.45 0.11 12.28
C LEU A 455 -19.86 -0.46 12.04
N VAL A 456 -20.09 -1.14 10.91
CA VAL A 456 -21.37 -1.82 10.63
C VAL A 456 -21.60 -2.99 11.59
N VAL A 457 -20.59 -3.84 11.81
CA VAL A 457 -20.68 -4.97 12.75
C VAL A 457 -20.88 -4.47 14.19
N ALA A 458 -20.13 -3.44 14.61
CA ALA A 458 -20.29 -2.80 15.91
C ALA A 458 -21.71 -2.25 16.10
N GLY A 459 -22.25 -1.57 15.10
CA GLY A 459 -23.62 -1.03 15.12
C GLY A 459 -24.67 -2.11 15.27
N TRP A 460 -24.51 -3.22 14.55
CA TRP A 460 -25.43 -4.35 14.66
C TRP A 460 -25.38 -5.05 16.03
N VAL A 461 -24.18 -5.31 16.57
CA VAL A 461 -24.02 -5.91 17.91
C VAL A 461 -24.57 -4.98 18.98
N ALA A 462 -24.24 -3.69 18.92
CA ALA A 462 -24.77 -2.68 19.83
C ALA A 462 -26.31 -2.61 19.77
N GLN A 463 -26.90 -2.73 18.58
CA GLN A 463 -28.36 -2.74 18.42
C GLN A 463 -29.03 -3.91 19.15
N LYS A 464 -28.35 -5.05 19.30
CA LYS A 464 -28.85 -6.20 20.06
C LYS A 464 -28.72 -6.05 21.58
N LEU A 465 -27.89 -5.12 22.04
CA LEU A 465 -27.58 -4.91 23.44
C LEU A 465 -28.21 -3.63 24.01
N ILE A 466 -28.61 -2.69 23.15
CA ILE A 466 -29.00 -1.33 23.58
C ILE A 466 -30.21 -1.32 24.52
N ASP A 467 -31.18 -2.21 24.30
CA ASP A 467 -32.38 -2.34 25.14
C ASP A 467 -32.08 -3.00 26.50
N LYS A 468 -30.98 -3.78 26.58
CA LYS A 468 -30.53 -4.41 27.83
C LYS A 468 -29.68 -3.47 28.67
N SER A 469 -28.68 -2.86 28.04
CA SER A 469 -27.76 -1.93 28.68
C SER A 469 -27.02 -1.11 27.63
N ARG A 470 -27.25 0.20 27.66
CA ARG A 470 -26.47 1.16 26.84
C ARG A 470 -24.97 1.09 27.12
N VAL A 471 -24.58 0.76 28.35
CA VAL A 471 -23.17 0.58 28.72
C VAL A 471 -22.60 -0.66 28.03
N GLN A 472 -23.28 -1.80 28.08
CA GLN A 472 -22.81 -3.01 27.38
C GLN A 472 -22.78 -2.82 25.87
N ALA A 473 -23.77 -2.11 25.30
CA ALA A 473 -23.78 -1.78 23.88
C ALA A 473 -22.58 -0.89 23.50
N ALA A 474 -22.29 0.15 24.29
CA ALA A 474 -21.13 1.02 24.06
C ALA A 474 -19.80 0.27 24.23
N LEU A 475 -19.69 -0.61 25.23
CA LEU A 475 -18.52 -1.48 25.40
C LEU A 475 -18.33 -2.45 24.23
N ALA A 476 -19.42 -2.95 23.63
CA ALA A 476 -19.32 -3.78 22.43
C ALA A 476 -18.79 -2.98 21.23
N VAL A 477 -19.22 -1.72 21.07
CA VAL A 477 -18.66 -0.82 20.05
C VAL A 477 -17.16 -0.62 20.27
N LEU A 478 -16.75 -0.32 21.50
CA LEU A 478 -15.33 -0.14 21.85
C LEU A 478 -14.52 -1.42 21.63
N ALA A 479 -15.07 -2.60 21.95
CA ALA A 479 -14.38 -3.87 21.76
C ALA A 479 -14.18 -4.19 20.26
N ILE A 480 -15.23 -4.05 19.44
CA ILE A 480 -15.18 -4.36 18.01
C ILE A 480 -14.34 -3.33 17.25
N GLY A 481 -14.58 -2.05 17.49
CA GLY A 481 -13.81 -0.97 16.89
C GLY A 481 -12.36 -0.94 17.39
N GLY A 482 -12.14 -1.18 18.68
CA GLY A 482 -10.82 -1.27 19.27
C GLY A 482 -9.99 -2.42 18.70
N ALA A 483 -10.60 -3.59 18.46
CA ALA A 483 -9.92 -4.70 17.78
C ALA A 483 -9.47 -4.31 16.37
N ALA A 484 -10.32 -3.60 15.60
CA ALA A 484 -9.92 -3.09 14.29
C ALA A 484 -8.76 -2.09 14.40
N ILE A 485 -8.82 -1.11 15.31
CA ILE A 485 -7.76 -0.12 15.52
C ILE A 485 -6.43 -0.78 15.89
N VAL A 486 -6.45 -1.80 16.77
CA VAL A 486 -5.23 -2.51 17.18
C VAL A 486 -4.66 -3.32 16.02
N VAL A 487 -5.49 -4.03 15.25
CA VAL A 487 -5.03 -4.81 14.09
C VAL A 487 -4.47 -3.91 12.99
N ASP A 488 -5.17 -2.82 12.71
CA ASP A 488 -4.79 -1.81 11.73
C ASP A 488 -3.48 -1.11 12.10
N GLY A 489 -3.29 -0.76 13.38
CA GLY A 489 -2.18 0.08 13.81
C GLY A 489 -0.91 -0.63 14.30
N ARG A 490 -1.00 -1.86 14.82
CA ARG A 490 0.11 -2.49 15.55
C ARG A 490 1.32 -2.79 14.65
N PRO A 491 2.56 -2.47 15.07
CA PRO A 491 3.78 -2.94 14.41
C PRO A 491 3.83 -4.46 14.24
N GLY A 492 4.11 -4.90 13.01
CA GLY A 492 4.10 -6.32 12.62
C GLY A 492 2.74 -6.83 12.08
N TRP A 493 1.67 -6.04 12.25
CA TRP A 493 0.33 -6.33 11.70
C TRP A 493 -0.02 -5.32 10.60
N GLY A 494 -1.06 -4.50 10.76
CA GLY A 494 -1.50 -3.55 9.74
C GLY A 494 -0.57 -2.34 9.55
N THR A 495 0.10 -1.84 10.59
CA THR A 495 1.00 -0.67 10.50
C THR A 495 0.42 0.57 9.77
N ASP A 496 -0.92 0.73 9.75
CA ASP A 496 -1.57 1.90 9.18
C ASP A 496 -1.91 2.92 10.26
N PHE A 497 -1.06 3.93 10.38
CA PHE A 497 -1.29 5.01 11.33
C PHE A 497 -2.41 5.98 10.89
N GLY A 498 -2.54 6.21 9.58
CA GLY A 498 -3.59 7.06 9.05
C GLY A 498 -4.97 6.48 9.36
N GLY A 499 -5.08 5.16 9.32
CA GLY A 499 -6.23 4.40 9.75
C GLY A 499 -6.57 4.57 11.23
N ILE A 500 -5.58 4.52 12.15
CA ILE A 500 -5.77 4.80 13.58
C ILE A 500 -6.38 6.18 13.80
N ILE A 501 -5.82 7.21 13.16
CA ILE A 501 -6.28 8.60 13.32
C ILE A 501 -7.73 8.75 12.86
N ALA A 502 -8.11 8.09 11.77
CA ALA A 502 -9.46 8.19 11.20
C ALA A 502 -10.50 7.37 11.99
N LEU A 503 -10.17 6.13 12.36
CA LEU A 503 -11.14 5.20 12.96
C LEU A 503 -11.36 5.45 14.46
N THR A 504 -10.34 5.86 15.19
CA THR A 504 -10.44 6.12 16.64
C THR A 504 -11.54 7.12 17.00
N PRO A 505 -11.58 8.36 16.45
CA PRO A 505 -12.64 9.32 16.77
C PRO A 505 -14.02 8.82 16.33
N ALA A 506 -14.12 8.05 15.23
CA ALA A 506 -15.38 7.47 14.79
C ALA A 506 -15.91 6.41 15.77
N VAL A 507 -15.06 5.51 16.26
CA VAL A 507 -15.41 4.49 17.26
C VAL A 507 -15.80 5.15 18.58
N LEU A 508 -15.04 6.15 19.04
CA LEU A 508 -15.34 6.88 20.27
C LEU A 508 -16.66 7.66 20.17
N LEU A 509 -16.91 8.34 19.05
CA LEU A 509 -18.18 9.02 18.78
C LEU A 509 -19.34 8.02 18.80
N MET A 510 -19.18 6.88 18.12
CA MET A 510 -20.22 5.84 18.08
C MET A 510 -20.52 5.28 19.48
N ALA A 511 -19.49 4.96 20.26
CA ALA A 511 -19.64 4.47 21.63
C ALA A 511 -20.31 5.51 22.53
N TRP A 512 -19.92 6.79 22.41
CA TRP A 512 -20.56 7.88 23.14
C TRP A 512 -22.04 8.02 22.81
N LEU A 513 -22.39 8.03 21.51
CA LEU A 513 -23.78 8.11 21.07
C LEU A 513 -24.60 6.92 21.53
N THR A 514 -24.01 5.73 21.54
CA THR A 514 -24.64 4.51 22.07
C THR A 514 -24.92 4.63 23.57
N TRP A 515 -23.98 5.20 24.33
CA TRP A 515 -24.12 5.34 25.78
C TRP A 515 -25.09 6.46 26.19
N ARG A 516 -24.90 7.67 25.65
CA ARG A 516 -25.59 8.90 26.08
C ARG A 516 -26.81 9.24 25.24
N GLY A 517 -26.89 8.77 23.99
CA GLY A 517 -28.02 9.01 23.09
C GLY A 517 -28.08 10.39 22.43
N SER A 518 -27.22 11.35 22.83
CA SER A 518 -27.19 12.69 22.25
C SER A 518 -25.77 13.19 21.97
N ILE A 519 -25.65 14.02 20.93
CA ILE A 519 -24.46 14.82 20.66
C ILE A 519 -24.57 16.07 21.54
N THR A 520 -23.70 16.20 22.53
CA THR A 520 -23.49 17.47 23.20
C THR A 520 -22.23 18.10 22.63
N LEU A 521 -22.16 19.43 22.54
CA LEU A 521 -20.95 20.13 22.11
C LEU A 521 -19.73 19.72 22.95
N ARG A 522 -19.95 19.48 24.26
CA ARG A 522 -18.94 18.95 25.18
C ARG A 522 -18.43 17.56 24.80
N ALA A 523 -19.29 16.69 24.26
CA ALA A 523 -18.88 15.37 23.78
C ALA A 523 -18.06 15.47 22.48
N LEU A 524 -18.45 16.36 21.58
CA LEU A 524 -17.74 16.57 20.32
C LEU A 524 -16.34 17.15 20.58
N ILE A 525 -16.27 18.16 21.46
CA ILE A 525 -15.01 18.72 21.96
C ILE A 525 -14.23 17.64 22.74
N GLY A 526 -14.87 16.89 23.63
CA GLY A 526 -14.20 15.86 24.44
C GLY A 526 -13.61 14.73 23.61
N VAL A 527 -14.31 14.24 22.58
CA VAL A 527 -13.79 13.23 21.64
C VAL A 527 -12.69 13.81 20.77
N GLY A 528 -12.84 15.04 20.28
CA GLY A 528 -11.81 15.74 19.50
C GLY A 528 -10.52 15.95 20.32
N VAL A 529 -10.66 16.48 21.54
CA VAL A 529 -9.55 16.69 22.48
C VAL A 529 -8.91 15.36 22.87
N ALA A 530 -9.69 14.33 23.22
CA ALA A 530 -9.14 13.02 23.55
C ALA A 530 -8.37 12.40 22.37
N GLY A 531 -8.88 12.53 21.14
CA GLY A 531 -8.20 12.08 19.93
C GLY A 531 -6.90 12.84 19.68
N VAL A 532 -6.93 14.18 19.73
CA VAL A 532 -5.73 15.03 19.58
C VAL A 532 -4.71 14.71 20.66
N LEU A 533 -5.12 14.60 21.93
CA LEU A 533 -4.23 14.27 23.03
C LEU A 533 -3.61 12.88 22.86
N ALA A 534 -4.37 11.88 22.41
CA ALA A 534 -3.84 10.54 22.18
C ALA A 534 -2.77 10.55 21.07
N VAL A 535 -3.05 11.18 19.93
CA VAL A 535 -2.10 11.29 18.81
C VAL A 535 -0.87 12.10 19.22
N THR A 536 -1.07 13.24 19.89
CA THR A 536 0.02 14.12 20.37
C THR A 536 0.89 13.41 21.40
N ALA A 537 0.30 12.67 22.34
CA ALA A 537 1.04 11.91 23.33
C ALA A 537 1.92 10.84 22.69
N VAL A 538 1.40 10.09 21.70
CA VAL A 538 2.21 9.11 20.97
C VAL A 538 3.36 9.77 20.22
N ALA A 539 3.10 10.87 19.50
CA ALA A 539 4.13 11.59 18.76
C ALA A 539 5.19 12.23 19.68
N PHE A 540 4.77 12.77 20.83
CA PHE A 540 5.64 13.35 21.84
C PHE A 540 6.51 12.28 22.51
N LEU A 541 5.92 11.15 22.90
CA LEU A 541 6.67 10.03 23.47
C LEU A 541 7.70 9.47 22.50
N ASP A 542 7.40 9.46 21.20
CA ASP A 542 8.35 9.09 20.17
C ASP A 542 9.44 10.16 19.95
N TYR A 543 9.09 11.45 20.02
CA TYR A 543 10.03 12.57 19.99
C TYR A 543 11.06 12.53 21.13
N LEU A 544 10.69 12.01 22.31
CA LEU A 544 11.62 11.85 23.44
C LEU A 544 12.70 10.78 23.19
N ARG A 545 12.59 9.96 22.15
CA ARG A 545 13.64 9.02 21.76
C ARG A 545 14.86 9.76 21.19
N PRO A 546 16.07 9.17 21.27
CA PRO A 546 17.25 9.65 20.57
C PRO A 546 16.95 9.94 19.09
N ALA A 547 17.56 10.99 18.51
CA ALA A 547 17.20 11.49 17.19
C ALA A 547 17.33 10.44 16.07
N ASP A 548 18.28 9.53 16.21
CA ASP A 548 18.56 8.36 15.36
C ASP A 548 17.51 7.24 15.50
N GLN A 549 16.72 7.24 16.58
CA GLN A 549 15.72 6.20 16.90
C GLN A 549 14.28 6.71 16.85
N ARG A 550 14.08 8.01 16.56
CA ARG A 550 12.75 8.58 16.36
C ARG A 550 12.12 7.95 15.14
N SER A 551 10.85 7.58 15.25
CA SER A 551 10.08 7.29 14.05
C SER A 551 9.73 8.60 13.33
N HIS A 552 9.06 8.48 12.19
CA HIS A 552 8.55 9.63 11.45
C HIS A 552 7.64 10.54 12.32
N PHE A 553 7.07 10.05 13.43
CA PHE A 553 6.29 10.87 14.38
C PHE A 553 7.15 11.79 15.22
N GLY A 554 8.21 11.26 15.86
CA GLY A 554 9.16 12.07 16.60
C GLY A 554 9.82 13.11 15.70
N THR A 555 10.15 12.73 14.46
CA THR A 555 10.73 13.64 13.46
C THR A 555 9.74 14.71 13.00
N PHE A 556 8.47 14.36 12.74
CA PHE A 556 7.44 15.34 12.40
C PHE A 556 7.15 16.28 13.57
N PHE A 557 7.08 15.76 14.79
CA PHE A 557 6.88 16.57 16.00
C PHE A 557 8.04 17.54 16.22
N ALA A 558 9.28 17.12 15.95
CA ALA A 558 10.45 18.00 15.95
C ALA A 558 10.28 19.14 14.93
N ARG A 559 9.98 18.83 13.67
CA ARG A 559 9.75 19.84 12.62
C ARG A 559 8.63 20.82 12.96
N LEU A 560 7.58 20.34 13.64
CA LEU A 560 6.49 21.20 14.11
C LEU A 560 6.95 22.22 15.15
N LEU A 561 7.87 21.84 16.03
CA LEU A 561 8.49 22.77 16.99
C LEU A 561 9.44 23.74 16.29
N ASP A 562 10.15 23.27 15.26
CA ASP A 562 11.14 24.07 14.51
C ASP A 562 10.49 25.04 13.50
N GLY A 563 9.16 24.96 13.29
CA GLY A 563 8.40 25.85 12.41
C GLY A 563 8.44 25.47 10.92
N ASP A 564 9.08 24.35 10.57
CA ASP A 564 9.38 23.91 9.19
C ASP A 564 8.26 23.03 8.59
N VAL A 565 6.99 23.37 8.83
CA VAL A 565 5.83 22.52 8.45
C VAL A 565 4.91 23.19 7.43
N SER A 566 4.99 24.51 7.25
CA SER A 566 4.11 25.26 6.35
C SER A 566 4.21 24.76 4.91
N ASP A 567 5.43 24.54 4.42
CA ASP A 567 5.66 24.19 3.01
C ASP A 567 5.23 22.74 2.72
N VAL A 568 5.42 21.85 3.69
CA VAL A 568 4.92 20.46 3.62
C VAL A 568 3.39 20.43 3.56
N LEU A 569 2.72 21.27 4.36
CA LEU A 569 1.25 21.35 4.39
C LEU A 569 0.68 21.97 3.10
N ILE A 570 1.24 23.09 2.64
CA ILE A 570 0.81 23.78 1.40
C ILE A 570 0.94 22.85 0.20
N ARG A 571 2.04 22.10 0.11
CA ARG A 571 2.29 21.22 -1.04
C ARG A 571 1.47 19.92 -0.99
N LYS A 572 1.21 19.36 0.21
CA LYS A 572 0.22 18.27 0.37
C LYS A 572 -1.17 18.72 -0.10
N LEU A 573 -1.54 19.96 0.21
CA LEU A 573 -2.80 20.54 -0.27
C LEU A 573 -2.81 20.67 -1.80
N GLN A 574 -1.71 21.10 -2.43
CA GLN A 574 -1.60 21.15 -3.90
C GLN A 574 -1.76 19.76 -4.55
N MET A 575 -1.16 18.71 -3.99
CA MET A 575 -1.34 17.33 -4.47
C MET A 575 -2.79 16.85 -4.30
N ALA A 576 -3.44 17.18 -3.18
CA ALA A 576 -4.86 16.90 -2.98
C ALA A 576 -5.75 17.65 -3.98
N VAL A 577 -5.37 18.88 -4.35
CA VAL A 577 -6.08 19.69 -5.36
C VAL A 577 -5.90 19.12 -6.77
N ALA A 578 -4.74 18.56 -7.10
CA ALA A 578 -4.48 17.96 -8.42
C ALA A 578 -5.43 16.81 -8.76
N PHE A 579 -5.97 16.10 -7.75
CA PHE A 579 -7.01 15.09 -7.90
C PHE A 579 -8.28 15.63 -8.58
N PHE A 580 -8.52 16.95 -8.48
CA PHE A 580 -9.67 17.65 -9.03
C PHE A 580 -9.43 18.25 -10.42
N ASN A 581 -8.29 17.96 -11.06
CA ASN A 581 -8.02 18.39 -12.43
C ASN A 581 -8.93 17.72 -13.46
N GLY A 582 -9.54 16.58 -13.11
CA GLY A 582 -10.51 15.86 -13.94
C GLY A 582 -11.94 15.89 -13.37
N PRO A 583 -12.97 15.73 -14.22
CA PRO A 583 -14.37 15.73 -13.79
C PRO A 583 -14.71 14.57 -12.84
N ALA A 584 -13.99 13.45 -12.93
CA ALA A 584 -14.20 12.29 -12.07
C ALA A 584 -13.92 12.61 -10.58
N GLY A 585 -12.88 13.40 -10.29
CA GLY A 585 -12.54 13.76 -8.91
C GLY A 585 -13.64 14.62 -8.26
N TRP A 586 -14.17 15.58 -9.01
CA TRP A 586 -15.32 16.39 -8.58
C TRP A 586 -16.59 15.56 -8.38
N ALA A 587 -16.92 14.68 -9.34
CA ALA A 587 -18.07 13.80 -9.22
C ALA A 587 -17.98 12.92 -7.97
N MET A 588 -16.78 12.41 -7.67
CA MET A 588 -16.52 11.60 -6.48
C MET A 588 -16.69 12.39 -5.19
N LEU A 589 -16.14 13.61 -5.11
CA LEU A 589 -16.33 14.49 -3.96
C LEU A 589 -17.80 14.83 -3.75
N VAL A 590 -18.53 15.18 -4.81
CA VAL A 590 -19.96 15.46 -4.74
C VAL A 590 -20.71 14.24 -4.20
N ALA A 591 -20.43 13.04 -4.70
CA ALA A 591 -21.06 11.81 -4.21
C ALA A 591 -20.79 11.56 -2.71
N VAL A 592 -19.54 11.74 -2.27
CA VAL A 592 -19.14 11.61 -0.85
C VAL A 592 -19.86 12.65 0.02
N VAL A 593 -19.85 13.91 -0.40
CA VAL A 593 -20.52 15.01 0.32
C VAL A 593 -22.02 14.76 0.40
N LEU A 594 -22.66 14.30 -0.68
CA LEU A 594 -24.08 13.95 -0.65
C LEU A 594 -24.38 12.79 0.31
N ALA A 595 -23.51 11.78 0.41
CA ALA A 595 -23.66 10.70 1.39
C ALA A 595 -23.52 11.20 2.84
N MET A 596 -22.57 12.10 3.10
CA MET A 596 -22.41 12.75 4.41
C MET A 596 -23.61 13.64 4.75
N LEU A 597 -24.11 14.43 3.79
CA LEU A 597 -25.31 15.25 3.95
C LEU A 597 -26.56 14.40 4.18
N ALA A 598 -26.69 13.24 3.52
CA ALA A 598 -27.78 12.30 3.78
C ALA A 598 -27.79 11.79 5.23
N THR A 599 -26.63 11.73 5.88
CA THR A 599 -26.50 11.34 7.30
C THR A 599 -26.95 12.44 8.25
N VAL A 600 -26.63 13.70 7.96
CA VAL A 600 -26.91 14.85 8.85
C VAL A 600 -28.29 15.47 8.57
N LEU A 601 -28.76 15.43 7.32
CA LEU A 601 -30.01 16.01 6.85
C LEU A 601 -30.96 14.94 6.27
N PRO A 602 -31.32 13.89 7.03
CA PRO A 602 -32.11 12.78 6.52
C PRO A 602 -33.48 13.19 5.97
N ALA A 603 -34.08 14.25 6.53
CA ALA A 603 -35.38 14.77 6.08
C ALA A 603 -35.36 15.30 4.63
N ARG A 604 -34.20 15.78 4.16
CA ARG A 604 -34.00 16.31 2.80
C ARG A 604 -33.73 15.22 1.77
N VAL A 605 -33.51 13.97 2.20
CA VAL A 605 -33.31 12.84 1.27
C VAL A 605 -34.64 12.53 0.57
N PRO A 606 -34.68 12.49 -0.77
CA PRO A 606 -35.93 12.34 -1.52
C PRO A 606 -36.55 10.94 -1.43
N PHE A 607 -35.82 9.96 -0.88
CA PHE A 607 -36.24 8.56 -0.83
C PHE A 607 -36.93 8.22 0.51
N PRO A 608 -38.25 7.92 0.53
CA PRO A 608 -38.96 7.58 1.75
C PRO A 608 -38.41 6.35 2.47
N ALA A 609 -37.92 5.36 1.71
CA ALA A 609 -37.32 4.15 2.25
C ALA A 609 -36.10 4.45 3.14
N TYR A 610 -35.23 5.38 2.71
CA TYR A 610 -34.09 5.82 3.51
C TYR A 610 -34.54 6.53 4.78
N ARG A 611 -35.53 7.44 4.68
CA ARG A 611 -36.05 8.17 5.85
C ARG A 611 -36.65 7.23 6.89
N SER A 612 -37.42 6.24 6.45
CA SER A 612 -37.99 5.19 7.31
C SER A 612 -36.88 4.34 7.96
N PHE A 613 -35.88 3.93 7.17
CA PHE A 613 -34.73 3.20 7.69
C PHE A 613 -33.96 4.01 8.73
N TYR A 614 -33.65 5.28 8.46
CA TYR A 614 -32.88 6.13 9.36
C TYR A 614 -33.47 6.22 10.76
N THR A 615 -34.79 6.18 10.89
CA THR A 615 -35.51 6.24 12.17
C THR A 615 -35.96 4.87 12.68
N SER A 616 -35.73 3.78 11.94
CA SER A 616 -36.25 2.44 12.28
C SER A 616 -35.57 1.80 13.49
N LEU A 617 -34.28 2.08 13.70
CA LEU A 617 -33.50 1.47 14.78
C LEU A 617 -32.56 2.50 15.44
N PRO A 618 -32.41 2.48 16.78
CA PRO A 618 -31.56 3.42 17.52
C PRO A 618 -30.11 3.52 17.03
N MET A 619 -29.52 2.41 16.60
CA MET A 619 -28.10 2.36 16.21
C MET A 619 -27.80 2.80 14.78
N ILE A 620 -28.80 3.05 13.93
CA ILE A 620 -28.57 3.44 12.54
C ILE A 620 -27.88 4.80 12.47
N ARG A 621 -28.42 5.81 13.15
CA ARG A 621 -27.83 7.15 13.18
C ARG A 621 -26.41 7.17 13.77
N PRO A 622 -26.11 6.57 14.93
CA PRO A 622 -24.74 6.44 15.43
C PRO A 622 -23.77 5.79 14.45
N THR A 623 -24.21 4.73 13.75
CA THR A 623 -23.36 4.01 12.79
C THR A 623 -23.05 4.88 11.56
N LEU A 624 -24.06 5.55 10.97
CA LEU A 624 -23.87 6.43 9.82
C LEU A 624 -23.00 7.65 10.15
N LEU A 625 -23.17 8.23 11.35
CA LEU A 625 -22.33 9.33 11.82
C LEU A 625 -20.88 8.88 12.02
N ALA A 626 -20.66 7.67 12.55
CA ALA A 626 -19.32 7.12 12.71
C ALA A 626 -18.65 6.88 11.35
N LEU A 627 -19.36 6.29 10.38
CA LEU A 627 -18.86 6.10 9.02
C LEU A 627 -18.49 7.44 8.37
N SER A 628 -19.37 8.44 8.48
CA SER A 628 -19.13 9.79 7.94
C SER A 628 -17.95 10.48 8.63
N THR A 629 -17.82 10.31 9.95
CA THR A 629 -16.71 10.87 10.74
C THR A 629 -15.39 10.24 10.35
N CYS A 630 -15.33 8.91 10.25
CA CYS A 630 -14.15 8.17 9.82
C CYS A 630 -13.72 8.61 8.41
N GLY A 631 -14.67 8.68 7.47
CA GLY A 631 -14.42 9.13 6.11
C GLY A 631 -13.95 10.58 6.04
N LEU A 632 -14.53 11.49 6.83
CA LEU A 632 -14.15 12.91 6.87
C LEU A 632 -12.76 13.10 7.50
N VAL A 633 -12.52 12.50 8.67
CA VAL A 633 -11.22 12.60 9.35
C VAL A 633 -10.13 11.98 8.48
N GLY A 634 -10.40 10.82 7.89
CA GLY A 634 -9.47 10.20 6.96
C GLY A 634 -9.24 11.04 5.70
N MET A 635 -10.28 11.64 5.10
CA MET A 635 -10.10 12.55 3.97
C MET A 635 -9.17 13.74 4.28
N LEU A 636 -9.24 14.26 5.50
CA LEU A 636 -8.49 15.45 5.90
C LEU A 636 -7.06 15.13 6.36
N LEU A 637 -6.84 13.97 6.97
CA LEU A 637 -5.60 13.65 7.68
C LEU A 637 -4.78 12.51 7.06
N ASN A 638 -5.40 11.65 6.25
CA ASN A 638 -4.74 10.55 5.56
C ASN A 638 -4.23 11.01 4.17
N ASP A 639 -3.16 10.39 3.67
CA ASP A 639 -2.55 10.68 2.38
C ASP A 639 -3.42 10.31 1.17
N ALA A 640 -4.44 9.46 1.34
CA ALA A 640 -5.40 9.11 0.30
C ALA A 640 -6.42 10.23 -0.02
N GLY A 641 -6.59 11.23 0.85
CA GLY A 641 -7.53 12.33 0.63
C GLY A 641 -8.96 11.84 0.35
N VAL A 642 -9.61 12.39 -0.68
CA VAL A 642 -11.00 12.08 -1.04
C VAL A 642 -11.21 10.63 -1.51
N ALA A 643 -10.16 9.93 -1.95
CA ALA A 643 -10.27 8.54 -2.38
C ALA A 643 -10.71 7.63 -1.21
N LEU A 644 -10.27 7.93 0.01
CA LEU A 644 -10.60 7.13 1.19
C LEU A 644 -12.11 7.07 1.48
N PRO A 645 -12.84 8.19 1.70
CA PRO A 645 -14.28 8.13 1.91
C PRO A 645 -15.03 7.62 0.66
N ALA A 646 -14.47 7.76 -0.54
CA ALA A 646 -15.07 7.20 -1.75
C ALA A 646 -15.04 5.67 -1.78
N ILE A 647 -13.95 5.06 -1.33
CA ILE A 647 -13.86 3.60 -1.16
C ILE A 647 -14.85 3.15 -0.07
N MET A 648 -14.93 3.90 1.05
CA MET A 648 -15.88 3.60 2.13
C MET A 648 -17.34 3.66 1.65
N THR A 649 -17.72 4.69 0.88
CA THR A 649 -19.07 4.79 0.32
C THR A 649 -19.31 3.74 -0.76
N GLY A 650 -18.30 3.44 -1.58
CA GLY A 650 -18.32 2.35 -2.55
C GLY A 650 -18.59 0.98 -1.93
N PHE A 651 -18.22 0.76 -0.66
CA PHE A 651 -18.58 -0.45 0.07
C PHE A 651 -19.93 -0.33 0.79
N ALA A 652 -20.14 0.76 1.54
CA ALA A 652 -21.29 0.90 2.44
C ALA A 652 -22.62 1.19 1.72
N VAL A 653 -22.60 2.04 0.69
CA VAL A 653 -23.83 2.51 0.02
C VAL A 653 -24.51 1.40 -0.77
N PRO A 654 -23.84 0.59 -1.61
CA PRO A 654 -24.50 -0.51 -2.32
C PRO A 654 -25.13 -1.52 -1.36
N LEU A 655 -24.44 -1.84 -0.27
CA LEU A 655 -24.95 -2.72 0.79
C LEU A 655 -26.21 -2.15 1.47
N LEU A 656 -26.22 -0.84 1.74
CA LEU A 656 -27.40 -0.15 2.26
C LEU A 656 -28.56 -0.16 1.25
N VAL A 657 -28.29 0.17 -0.02
CA VAL A 657 -29.32 0.17 -1.07
C VAL A 657 -29.89 -1.24 -1.27
N ALA A 658 -29.05 -2.28 -1.27
CA ALA A 658 -29.48 -3.67 -1.35
C ALA A 658 -30.44 -4.02 -0.20
N HIS A 659 -30.17 -3.55 1.02
CA HIS A 659 -31.05 -3.74 2.16
C HIS A 659 -32.39 -3.01 1.99
N LEU A 660 -32.38 -1.76 1.52
CA LEU A 660 -33.59 -0.94 1.32
C LEU A 660 -34.48 -1.45 0.18
N VAL A 661 -33.89 -2.05 -0.85
CA VAL A 661 -34.60 -2.58 -2.02
C VAL A 661 -35.08 -4.01 -1.81
N ALA A 662 -34.46 -4.77 -0.89
CA ALA A 662 -34.88 -6.12 -0.58
C ALA A 662 -36.35 -6.17 -0.14
N PRO A 663 -37.16 -7.16 -0.59
CA PRO A 663 -38.55 -7.24 -0.21
C PRO A 663 -38.70 -7.38 1.31
N GLY A 664 -39.47 -6.47 1.92
CA GLY A 664 -40.00 -6.69 3.26
C GLY A 664 -40.87 -7.94 3.28
N GLN A 665 -40.71 -8.80 4.30
CA GLN A 665 -41.74 -9.80 4.55
C GLN A 665 -43.06 -9.08 4.85
N PRO A 666 -44.22 -9.58 4.37
CA PRO A 666 -45.50 -9.11 4.87
C PRO A 666 -45.45 -9.19 6.39
N SER A 667 -45.68 -8.06 7.07
CA SER A 667 -46.01 -8.08 8.48
C SER A 667 -47.16 -9.07 8.62
N THR A 668 -46.92 -10.19 9.30
CA THR A 668 -48.00 -11.02 9.82
C THR A 668 -48.79 -10.12 10.75
N VAL A 669 -49.87 -9.54 10.22
CA VAL A 669 -50.88 -8.87 11.02
C VAL A 669 -51.32 -9.92 12.03
N SER A 670 -51.10 -9.66 13.32
CA SER A 670 -51.64 -10.51 14.38
C SER A 670 -53.16 -10.54 14.20
N PRO A 671 -53.84 -11.70 14.17
CA PRO A 671 -55.28 -11.80 13.88
C PRO A 671 -56.21 -11.16 14.93
N GLU A 672 -55.71 -10.41 15.91
CA GLU A 672 -56.50 -9.96 17.07
C GLU A 672 -57.33 -8.69 16.84
N SER A 673 -57.22 -7.99 15.72
CA SER A 673 -57.96 -6.73 15.52
C SER A 673 -59.32 -6.85 14.82
N HIS A 674 -59.82 -8.06 14.52
CA HIS A 674 -61.11 -8.23 13.82
C HIS A 674 -62.30 -8.62 14.71
N LEU A 675 -62.15 -8.74 16.04
CA LEU A 675 -63.23 -9.22 16.92
C LEU A 675 -63.93 -8.14 17.80
N VAL A 676 -63.76 -6.84 17.53
CA VAL A 676 -64.35 -5.77 18.38
C VAL A 676 -65.37 -4.87 17.65
N GLN A 677 -65.84 -5.23 16.45
CA GLN A 677 -66.79 -4.37 15.71
C GLN A 677 -68.14 -4.97 15.31
N GLU A 678 -68.53 -6.14 15.82
CA GLU A 678 -69.90 -6.65 15.66
C GLU A 678 -70.52 -7.07 17.00
N SER A 679 -70.95 -6.11 17.84
CA SER A 679 -71.93 -6.41 18.91
C SER A 679 -72.70 -5.21 19.48
N LYS A 680 -72.96 -4.15 18.70
CA LYS A 680 -73.87 -3.07 19.14
C LYS A 680 -74.72 -2.52 17.99
N SER A 681 -75.74 -3.28 17.61
CA SER A 681 -77.01 -2.75 17.08
C SER A 681 -78.03 -3.87 16.84
N VAL A 682 -78.68 -4.38 17.88
CA VAL A 682 -80.09 -4.81 17.87
C VAL A 682 -80.60 -4.74 19.32
N ASP A 683 -81.78 -4.14 19.47
CA ASP A 683 -82.62 -3.86 20.65
C ASP A 683 -82.26 -2.68 21.55
#